data_AF-A0A1Q3PDM2-F1
#
_entry.id   AF-A0A1Q3PDM2-F1
#
_cell.length_a   1.000
_cell.length_b   1.000
_cell.length_c   1.000
_cell.angle_alpha   90.00
_cell.angle_beta   90.00
_cell.angle_gamma   90.00
#
_symmetry.space_group_name_H-M   'P 1'
#
loop_
_entity.id
_entity.type
_entity.pdbx_description
1 polymer ?
#
loop_
_entity_poly.entity_id
_entity_poly.type
_entity_poly.pdbx_seq_one_letter_code
_entity_poly.pdbx_strand_id
1 'polypeptide(L)'
;MKLQNGYDYPNLYSVYKELFSEKPFSEKEFLQELDKFLLNIPEDQQKIIKERKIDEKRKNLLKQFGINERPRFTKDNFLWYCQATNGASEIGKFLFQSEYNQGQIFNAEGLEELFKNINDKGKYLNDSDYNNFVKLYKVMEFVSEVVERRSIKPAQIAQKTYNLMAIFDKDPEKALNYLNNFISKNSGYHDYPVDKILNFELPPKNMIHLSAWKKLLKDHGDVVIQMLSKAVQYENLLDTNNSRGPKDISELNLIRVKVEFERYKENPKLAELYFFHNAKSGQYNQTLDLIANGSIKFKNKDNLPIVTLDVGSEIRSQVSKDIYQRFRNLSEQKVGLDNKKITAEQRAENIEKITKKEVDNYIDNLYMVKLPAGDYRGLILGDISKCCQTIGRNGEQCAIDGTNLENNGFYVLIKANAQTSFNPAKIDWDNFEKNGHNIIGQGYAWRSTNNNIVFDSWENASPEIDNDATPSILKAFSEKLIDADPTISKVIIGLGGRTPLQVQSAATPNRIPDTIIEGVQYKDSKSQMCIAKNKKIIEFQEKLKKSNPYLTDEFINSITSLKQVAELEQIVKSDNSEIILKQLDNTMVCNLMHHNFSIEEIKDIYVLNSPEISNAIIKCLASESSDILHSHHIFKDSLMDLEFPKLQLIASVDGLNFLEVSQKHSLNFTEIYEKIKTIDVENLEAIFKAGDPSKLLEFKADEQKLDTTITKLDKSLNEFGTASLKSWQAKVKVESREKSVIPINNKGYIKSNERQ
;
A
#
# COMPACT_ATOMS: atom_id res chain seq x y z
N MET A 1 -48.64 13.72 -28.66
CA MET A 1 -47.46 14.50 -29.08
C MET A 1 -47.94 15.61 -29.98
N LYS A 2 -47.66 16.86 -29.64
CA LYS A 2 -48.19 18.02 -30.37
C LYS A 2 -47.13 18.56 -31.32
N LEU A 3 -47.39 18.50 -32.62
CA LEU A 3 -46.52 19.15 -33.60
C LEU A 3 -46.84 20.65 -33.66
N GLN A 4 -45.93 21.45 -34.22
CA GLN A 4 -46.15 22.89 -34.40
C GLN A 4 -47.36 23.23 -35.28
N ASN A 5 -47.87 22.24 -36.03
CA ASN A 5 -49.12 22.34 -36.80
C ASN A 5 -50.39 22.35 -35.91
N GLY A 6 -50.25 22.23 -34.59
CA GLY A 6 -51.35 22.29 -33.63
C GLY A 6 -52.10 20.98 -33.40
N TYR A 7 -51.78 19.91 -34.14
CA TYR A 7 -52.43 18.61 -34.01
C TYR A 7 -51.77 17.75 -32.94
N ASP A 8 -52.62 17.08 -32.15
CA ASP A 8 -52.21 16.11 -31.14
C ASP A 8 -52.23 14.70 -31.73
N TYR A 9 -51.04 14.10 -31.84
CA TYR A 9 -50.86 12.74 -32.34
C TYR A 9 -50.78 11.75 -31.17
N PRO A 10 -51.42 10.57 -31.27
CA PRO A 10 -51.49 9.63 -30.16
C PRO A 10 -50.15 8.94 -29.84
N ASN A 11 -49.26 8.79 -30.83
CA ASN A 11 -47.93 8.19 -30.62
C ASN A 11 -46.89 8.69 -31.65
N LEU A 12 -45.62 8.36 -31.44
CA LEU A 12 -44.49 8.76 -32.29
C LEU A 12 -44.61 8.21 -33.71
N TYR A 13 -45.21 7.03 -33.90
CA TYR A 13 -45.46 6.45 -35.22
C TYR A 13 -46.47 7.27 -36.02
N SER A 14 -47.51 7.79 -35.36
CA SER A 14 -48.51 8.67 -35.98
C SER A 14 -47.90 9.99 -36.44
N VAL A 15 -46.97 10.53 -35.65
CA VAL A 15 -46.16 11.71 -36.01
C VAL A 15 -45.25 11.41 -37.19
N TYR A 16 -44.57 10.27 -37.17
CA TYR A 16 -43.68 9.84 -38.26
C TYR A 16 -44.46 9.65 -39.56
N LYS A 17 -45.59 8.95 -39.52
CA LYS A 17 -46.45 8.69 -40.68
C LYS A 17 -46.97 9.97 -41.32
N GLU A 18 -47.26 10.99 -40.50
CA GLU A 18 -47.65 12.31 -40.97
C GLU A 18 -46.47 13.06 -41.62
N LEU A 19 -45.32 13.08 -40.95
CA LEU A 19 -44.14 13.85 -41.39
C LEU A 19 -43.42 13.23 -42.59
N PHE A 20 -43.54 11.92 -42.80
CA PHE A 20 -42.79 11.14 -43.80
C PHE A 20 -43.74 10.34 -44.72
N SER A 21 -44.85 10.97 -45.10
CA SER A 21 -45.97 10.35 -45.84
C SER A 21 -45.61 9.78 -47.22
N GLU A 22 -44.48 10.15 -47.80
CA GLU A 22 -44.07 9.72 -49.15
C GLU A 22 -43.52 8.28 -49.20
N LYS A 23 -43.04 7.72 -48.08
CA LYS A 23 -42.71 6.29 -47.92
C LYS A 23 -42.85 5.89 -46.44
N PRO A 24 -44.06 5.57 -45.96
CA PRO A 24 -44.22 5.17 -44.57
C PRO A 24 -43.57 3.79 -44.38
N PHE A 25 -42.60 3.71 -43.47
CA PHE A 25 -42.27 2.44 -42.84
C PHE A 25 -43.57 1.80 -42.33
N SER A 26 -43.70 0.49 -42.50
CA SER A 26 -44.66 -0.26 -41.70
C SER A 26 -44.36 -0.01 -40.21
N GLU A 27 -45.37 -0.11 -39.35
CA GLU A 27 -45.19 0.09 -37.90
C GLU A 27 -44.05 -0.76 -37.34
N LYS A 28 -43.91 -1.98 -37.87
CA LYS A 28 -42.81 -2.90 -37.55
C LYS A 28 -41.43 -2.35 -37.96
N GLU A 29 -41.29 -1.82 -39.16
CA GLU A 29 -40.01 -1.23 -39.63
C GLU A 29 -39.67 0.05 -38.87
N PHE A 30 -40.67 0.88 -38.54
CA PHE A 30 -40.47 2.06 -37.71
C PHE A 30 -39.98 1.68 -36.31
N LEU A 31 -40.60 0.68 -35.68
CA LEU A 31 -40.16 0.19 -34.37
C LEU A 31 -38.74 -0.39 -34.43
N GLN A 32 -38.36 -1.08 -35.51
CA GLN A 32 -37.01 -1.59 -35.70
C GLN A 32 -35.96 -0.47 -35.88
N GLU A 33 -36.27 0.57 -36.65
CA GLU A 33 -35.38 1.73 -36.80
C GLU A 33 -35.32 2.59 -35.53
N LEU A 34 -36.44 2.70 -34.79
CA LEU A 34 -36.46 3.34 -33.49
C LEU A 34 -35.57 2.58 -32.50
N ASP A 35 -35.63 1.25 -32.47
CA ASP A 35 -34.75 0.44 -31.61
C ASP A 35 -33.26 0.62 -31.99
N LYS A 36 -32.92 0.68 -33.29
CA LYS A 36 -31.56 1.01 -33.75
C LYS A 36 -31.14 2.42 -33.33
N PHE A 37 -32.03 3.39 -33.42
CA PHE A 37 -31.76 4.76 -32.99
C PHE A 37 -31.54 4.83 -31.48
N LEU A 38 -32.37 4.14 -30.69
CA LEU A 38 -32.23 4.04 -29.23
C LEU A 38 -30.90 3.39 -28.81
N LEU A 39 -30.38 2.44 -29.60
CA LEU A 39 -29.05 1.85 -29.39
C LEU A 39 -27.90 2.84 -29.65
N ASN A 40 -28.12 3.88 -30.45
CA ASN A 40 -27.13 4.90 -30.80
C ASN A 40 -27.21 6.17 -29.93
N ILE A 41 -28.13 6.24 -28.97
CA ILE A 41 -28.21 7.35 -28.02
C ILE A 41 -26.96 7.31 -27.11
N PRO A 42 -26.30 8.46 -26.83
CA PRO A 42 -25.21 8.52 -25.86
C PRO A 42 -25.58 7.90 -24.50
N GLU A 43 -24.64 7.20 -23.87
CA GLU A 43 -24.89 6.40 -22.66
C GLU A 43 -25.49 7.22 -21.49
N ASP A 44 -25.10 8.48 -21.37
CA ASP A 44 -25.63 9.44 -20.41
C ASP A 44 -27.11 9.77 -20.66
N GLN A 45 -27.52 9.90 -21.92
CA GLN A 45 -28.92 10.12 -22.28
C GLN A 45 -29.77 8.85 -22.16
N GLN A 46 -29.22 7.67 -22.47
CA GLN A 46 -29.88 6.40 -22.20
C GLN A 46 -30.17 6.23 -20.71
N LYS A 47 -29.22 6.63 -19.85
CA LYS A 47 -29.39 6.65 -18.39
C LYS A 47 -30.54 7.58 -17.98
N ILE A 48 -30.59 8.80 -18.48
CA ILE A 48 -31.67 9.77 -18.18
C ILE A 48 -33.04 9.23 -18.63
N ILE A 49 -33.14 8.67 -19.84
CA ILE A 49 -34.39 8.08 -20.34
C ILE A 49 -34.84 6.91 -19.47
N LYS A 50 -33.90 6.05 -19.07
CA LYS A 50 -34.16 4.92 -18.17
C LYS A 50 -34.64 5.39 -16.80
N GLU A 51 -33.98 6.39 -16.22
CA GLU A 51 -34.39 7.00 -14.95
C GLU A 51 -35.79 7.61 -15.04
N ARG A 52 -36.11 8.32 -16.13
CA ARG A 52 -37.46 8.86 -16.36
C ARG A 52 -38.53 7.78 -16.49
N LYS A 53 -38.27 6.70 -17.24
CA LYS A 53 -39.20 5.56 -17.36
C LYS A 53 -39.43 4.88 -16.02
N ILE A 54 -38.38 4.70 -15.22
CA ILE A 54 -38.47 4.16 -13.86
C ILE A 54 -39.30 5.09 -12.98
N ASP A 55 -39.05 6.40 -13.03
CA ASP A 55 -39.82 7.37 -12.25
C ASP A 55 -41.30 7.39 -12.66
N GLU A 56 -41.63 7.39 -13.96
CA GLU A 56 -43.01 7.31 -14.45
C GLU A 56 -43.72 6.01 -14.02
N LYS A 57 -43.05 4.86 -14.16
CA LYS A 57 -43.56 3.56 -13.67
C LYS A 57 -43.81 3.62 -12.17
N ARG A 58 -42.90 4.21 -11.41
CA ARG A 58 -43.02 4.45 -9.97
C ARG A 58 -44.21 5.36 -9.63
N LYS A 59 -44.42 6.47 -10.34
CA LYS A 59 -45.59 7.37 -10.13
C LYS A 59 -46.89 6.63 -10.34
N ASN A 60 -46.95 5.83 -11.41
CA ASN A 60 -48.13 5.04 -11.74
C ASN A 60 -48.43 4.01 -10.64
N LEU A 61 -47.42 3.28 -10.16
CA LEU A 61 -47.57 2.34 -9.05
C LEU A 61 -48.03 3.04 -7.77
N LEU A 62 -47.38 4.14 -7.36
CA LEU A 62 -47.77 4.90 -6.17
C LEU A 62 -49.23 5.38 -6.23
N LYS A 63 -49.63 5.92 -7.40
CA LYS A 63 -51.01 6.35 -7.65
C LYS A 63 -52.00 5.19 -7.56
N GLN A 64 -51.65 4.02 -8.10
CA GLN A 64 -52.48 2.81 -8.04
C GLN A 64 -52.68 2.31 -6.61
N PHE A 65 -51.66 2.44 -5.75
CA PHE A 65 -51.75 2.07 -4.34
C PHE A 65 -52.41 3.15 -3.45
N GLY A 66 -52.95 4.22 -4.04
CA GLY A 66 -53.51 5.34 -3.26
C GLY A 66 -52.47 6.04 -2.38
N ILE A 67 -51.18 5.87 -2.68
CA ILE A 67 -50.08 6.51 -1.96
C ILE A 67 -49.83 7.86 -2.63
N ASN A 68 -50.28 8.94 -1.99
CA ASN A 68 -49.99 10.29 -2.46
C ASN A 68 -48.47 10.50 -2.56
N GLU A 69 -47.99 10.98 -3.72
CA GLU A 69 -46.60 11.39 -3.90
C GLU A 69 -46.26 12.49 -2.90
N ARG A 70 -45.68 12.11 -1.76
CA ARG A 70 -45.01 13.09 -0.90
C ARG A 70 -43.69 13.44 -1.58
N PRO A 71 -43.31 14.73 -1.66
CA PRO A 71 -42.17 15.21 -2.46
C PRO A 71 -40.79 14.66 -2.02
N ARG A 72 -40.73 13.84 -0.97
CA ARG A 72 -39.54 13.08 -0.58
C ARG A 72 -39.93 11.68 -0.09
N PHE A 73 -40.39 10.78 -0.96
CA PHE A 73 -40.20 9.35 -0.70
C PHE A 73 -38.75 9.00 -1.13
N THR A 74 -37.80 9.34 -0.26
CA THR A 74 -36.39 8.99 -0.40
C THR A 74 -36.15 7.55 0.09
N LYS A 75 -35.01 6.96 -0.27
CA LYS A 75 -34.53 5.66 0.24
C LYS A 75 -34.64 5.60 1.77
N ASP A 76 -34.25 6.68 2.45
CA ASP A 76 -34.29 6.80 3.91
C ASP A 76 -35.72 6.82 4.46
N ASN A 77 -36.66 7.41 3.72
CA ASN A 77 -38.06 7.46 4.13
C ASN A 77 -38.80 6.13 3.92
N PHE A 78 -38.34 5.27 3.00
CA PHE A 78 -38.87 3.90 2.90
C PHE A 78 -38.33 3.00 4.02
N LEU A 79 -37.02 3.06 4.33
CA LEU A 79 -36.45 2.35 5.47
C LEU A 79 -37.07 2.83 6.79
N TRP A 80 -37.23 4.15 6.96
CA TRP A 80 -37.95 4.73 8.09
C TRP A 80 -39.43 4.32 8.10
N TYR A 81 -40.14 4.34 6.96
CA TYR A 81 -41.52 3.84 6.89
C TYR A 81 -41.59 2.36 7.25
N CYS A 82 -40.61 1.56 6.81
CA CYS A 82 -40.52 0.15 7.14
C CYS A 82 -40.22 -0.11 8.62
N GLN A 83 -39.41 0.74 9.24
CA GLN A 83 -39.09 0.68 10.66
C GLN A 83 -40.22 1.24 11.54
N ALA A 84 -40.92 2.28 11.10
CA ALA A 84 -41.99 2.94 11.83
C ALA A 84 -43.34 2.21 11.75
N THR A 85 -43.53 1.32 10.77
CA THR A 85 -44.81 0.64 10.52
C THR A 85 -44.73 -0.89 10.61
N ASN A 86 -43.65 -1.53 11.08
CA ASN A 86 -43.42 -2.97 10.83
C ASN A 86 -43.34 -3.37 9.33
N GLY A 87 -43.34 -2.39 8.43
CA GLY A 87 -42.65 -2.32 7.15
C GLY A 87 -43.00 -3.28 6.04
N ALA A 88 -42.37 -4.45 5.97
CA ALA A 88 -42.72 -5.38 4.90
C ALA A 88 -44.06 -6.08 5.19
N SER A 89 -44.41 -6.27 6.46
CA SER A 89 -45.66 -6.92 6.86
C SER A 89 -46.87 -6.02 6.67
N GLU A 90 -46.79 -4.72 6.98
CA GLU A 90 -47.91 -3.80 6.73
C GLU A 90 -48.08 -3.45 5.25
N ILE A 91 -46.99 -3.33 4.48
CA ILE A 91 -47.07 -3.25 3.01
C ILE A 91 -47.66 -4.55 2.45
N GLY A 92 -47.22 -5.71 2.95
CA GLY A 92 -47.80 -7.01 2.62
C GLY A 92 -49.29 -7.06 2.91
N LYS A 93 -49.72 -6.74 4.15
CA LYS A 93 -51.13 -6.68 4.55
C LYS A 93 -51.92 -5.71 3.69
N PHE A 94 -51.40 -4.51 3.39
CA PHE A 94 -52.04 -3.56 2.50
C PHE A 94 -52.22 -4.12 1.07
N LEU A 95 -51.20 -4.79 0.55
CA LEU A 95 -51.23 -5.45 -0.76
C LEU A 95 -52.13 -6.69 -0.78
N PHE A 96 -52.26 -7.40 0.34
CA PHE A 96 -53.01 -8.65 0.48
C PHE A 96 -54.48 -8.45 0.88
N GLN A 97 -54.83 -7.37 1.58
CA GLN A 97 -56.19 -7.10 2.08
C GLN A 97 -57.04 -6.26 1.12
N SER A 98 -56.44 -5.56 0.15
CA SER A 98 -57.24 -4.74 -0.76
C SER A 98 -57.93 -5.62 -1.82
N GLU A 99 -59.27 -5.71 -1.74
CA GLU A 99 -60.15 -6.25 -2.79
C GLU A 99 -59.91 -5.58 -4.16
N TYR A 100 -59.21 -4.44 -4.16
CA TYR A 100 -58.79 -3.64 -5.30
C TYR A 100 -57.79 -4.31 -6.28
N ASN A 101 -57.19 -5.46 -5.94
CA ASN A 101 -56.04 -6.01 -6.67
C ASN A 101 -56.31 -7.25 -7.56
N GLN A 102 -57.57 -7.61 -7.79
CA GLN A 102 -57.91 -8.74 -8.68
C GLN A 102 -58.00 -8.35 -10.17
N GLY A 103 -58.01 -7.06 -10.51
CA GLY A 103 -58.45 -6.61 -11.85
C GLY A 103 -57.37 -6.41 -12.92
N GLN A 104 -56.30 -5.62 -12.70
CA GLN A 104 -55.55 -5.06 -13.84
C GLN A 104 -54.06 -4.74 -13.60
N ILE A 105 -53.52 -4.95 -12.39
CA ILE A 105 -52.30 -4.23 -11.98
C ILE A 105 -51.00 -4.94 -12.37
N PHE A 106 -51.05 -6.24 -12.64
CA PHE A 106 -49.90 -7.02 -13.09
C PHE A 106 -50.38 -7.94 -14.19
N ASN A 107 -49.79 -7.86 -15.38
CA ASN A 107 -50.02 -8.87 -16.41
C ASN A 107 -49.47 -10.19 -15.85
N ALA A 108 -50.35 -10.98 -15.24
CA ALA A 108 -50.03 -12.31 -14.72
C ALA A 108 -49.79 -13.32 -15.86
N GLU A 109 -50.02 -12.90 -17.10
CA GLU A 109 -49.69 -13.66 -18.30
C GLU A 109 -48.21 -14.08 -18.25
N GLY A 110 -48.00 -15.40 -18.20
CA GLY A 110 -46.67 -16.01 -18.12
C GLY A 110 -46.07 -16.13 -16.71
N LEU A 111 -46.70 -15.62 -15.63
CA LEU A 111 -46.16 -15.81 -14.27
C LEU A 111 -46.22 -17.28 -13.81
N GLU A 112 -47.26 -18.01 -14.19
CA GLU A 112 -47.36 -19.45 -13.92
C GLU A 112 -46.25 -20.23 -14.63
N GLU A 113 -45.98 -19.88 -15.89
CA GLU A 113 -44.90 -20.47 -16.67
C GLU A 113 -43.53 -20.13 -16.07
N LEU A 114 -43.29 -18.87 -15.67
CA LEU A 114 -42.07 -18.48 -14.97
C LEU A 114 -41.91 -19.25 -13.65
N PHE A 115 -42.96 -19.37 -12.85
CA PHE A 115 -42.95 -20.14 -11.61
C PHE A 115 -42.60 -21.62 -11.88
N LYS A 116 -43.28 -22.27 -12.83
CA LYS A 116 -43.01 -23.65 -13.22
C LYS A 116 -41.58 -23.83 -13.71
N ASN A 117 -41.13 -22.97 -14.63
CA ASN A 117 -39.77 -23.02 -15.17
C ASN A 117 -38.68 -22.88 -14.09
N ILE A 118 -38.91 -22.04 -13.08
CA ILE A 118 -37.98 -21.88 -11.95
C ILE A 118 -38.09 -23.07 -10.99
N ASN A 119 -39.30 -23.51 -10.67
CA ASN A 119 -39.54 -24.61 -9.73
C ASN A 119 -39.14 -25.98 -10.30
N ASP A 120 -39.19 -26.19 -11.61
CA ASP A 120 -38.73 -27.43 -12.25
C ASP A 120 -37.23 -27.63 -12.02
N LYS A 121 -36.47 -26.53 -11.98
CA LYS A 121 -35.04 -26.52 -11.64
C LYS A 121 -34.81 -26.70 -10.14
N GLY A 122 -35.52 -25.94 -9.31
CA GLY A 122 -35.25 -25.88 -7.86
C GLY A 122 -35.96 -26.95 -7.01
N LYS A 123 -37.21 -27.29 -7.34
CA LYS A 123 -38.10 -28.24 -6.64
C LYS A 123 -38.33 -27.95 -5.15
N TYR A 124 -38.30 -26.67 -4.76
CA TYR A 124 -38.51 -26.26 -3.37
C TYR A 124 -39.99 -26.01 -3.04
N LEU A 125 -40.75 -25.61 -4.06
CA LEU A 125 -42.16 -25.27 -3.95
C LEU A 125 -43.00 -26.35 -4.65
N ASN A 126 -44.28 -26.42 -4.32
CA ASN A 126 -45.26 -27.25 -5.01
C ASN A 126 -46.30 -26.36 -5.70
N ASP A 127 -47.18 -26.94 -6.52
CA ASP A 127 -48.19 -26.15 -7.25
C ASP A 127 -49.13 -25.38 -6.31
N SER A 128 -49.40 -25.91 -5.12
CA SER A 128 -50.22 -25.21 -4.12
C SER A 128 -49.56 -23.93 -3.57
N ASP A 129 -48.24 -23.79 -3.69
CA ASP A 129 -47.51 -22.60 -3.27
C ASP A 129 -47.62 -21.44 -4.29
N TYR A 130 -48.14 -21.67 -5.50
CA TYR A 130 -48.21 -20.66 -6.57
C TYR A 130 -48.97 -19.39 -6.16
N ASN A 131 -50.08 -19.53 -5.43
CA ASN A 131 -50.85 -18.37 -4.97
C ASN A 131 -50.05 -17.48 -4.00
N ASN A 132 -49.23 -18.10 -3.14
CA ASN A 132 -48.33 -17.38 -2.25
C ASN A 132 -47.16 -16.75 -3.01
N PHE A 133 -46.68 -17.41 -4.05
CA PHE A 133 -45.69 -16.87 -4.97
C PHE A 133 -46.19 -15.61 -5.67
N VAL A 134 -47.40 -15.63 -6.24
CA VAL A 134 -47.98 -14.43 -6.91
C VAL A 134 -48.12 -13.27 -5.93
N LYS A 135 -48.55 -13.54 -4.69
CA LYS A 135 -48.63 -12.55 -3.61
C LYS A 135 -47.28 -11.89 -3.36
N LEU A 136 -46.23 -12.69 -3.12
CA LEU A 136 -44.88 -12.17 -2.87
C LEU A 136 -44.26 -11.52 -4.12
N TYR A 137 -44.54 -12.03 -5.32
CA TYR A 137 -44.03 -11.46 -6.57
C TYR A 137 -44.46 -9.99 -6.71
N LYS A 138 -45.73 -9.69 -6.45
CA LYS A 138 -46.26 -8.32 -6.50
C LYS A 138 -45.55 -7.40 -5.50
N VAL A 139 -45.27 -7.91 -4.30
CA VAL A 139 -44.51 -7.17 -3.28
C VAL A 139 -43.08 -6.92 -3.76
N MET A 140 -42.43 -7.94 -4.32
CA MET A 140 -41.05 -7.88 -4.81
C MET A 140 -40.90 -6.97 -6.03
N GLU A 141 -41.89 -6.94 -6.92
CA GLU A 141 -41.95 -5.99 -8.02
C GLU A 141 -42.12 -4.56 -7.52
N PHE A 142 -43.04 -4.33 -6.57
CA PHE A 142 -43.20 -3.03 -5.94
C PHE A 142 -41.90 -2.56 -5.29
N VAL A 143 -41.25 -3.42 -4.49
CA VAL A 143 -39.97 -3.10 -3.88
C VAL A 143 -38.91 -2.78 -4.94
N SER A 144 -38.76 -3.62 -5.98
CA SER A 144 -37.75 -3.40 -7.02
C SER A 144 -37.96 -2.07 -7.76
N GLU A 145 -39.19 -1.77 -8.17
CA GLU A 145 -39.51 -0.65 -9.07
C GLU A 145 -39.76 0.67 -8.32
N VAL A 146 -40.45 0.62 -7.17
CA VAL A 146 -40.85 1.82 -6.42
C VAL A 146 -39.82 2.21 -5.38
N VAL A 147 -39.27 1.21 -4.67
CA VAL A 147 -38.38 1.43 -3.53
C VAL A 147 -36.94 1.52 -4.01
N GLU A 148 -36.46 0.47 -4.67
CA GLU A 148 -35.09 0.37 -5.18
C GLU A 148 -34.90 1.12 -6.49
N ARG A 149 -36.00 1.54 -7.14
CA ARG A 149 -35.99 2.28 -8.43
C ARG A 149 -35.14 1.57 -9.48
N ARG A 150 -35.30 0.25 -9.58
CA ARG A 150 -34.65 -0.58 -10.57
C ARG A 150 -35.66 -1.16 -11.53
N SER A 151 -35.43 -0.93 -12.82
CA SER A 151 -36.09 -1.69 -13.87
C SER A 151 -35.47 -3.09 -13.93
N ILE A 152 -36.19 -4.07 -13.39
CA ILE A 152 -35.76 -5.47 -13.28
C ILE A 152 -36.68 -6.30 -14.17
N LYS A 153 -36.11 -7.27 -14.91
CA LYS A 153 -36.92 -8.12 -15.79
C LYS A 153 -37.87 -8.99 -14.95
N PRO A 154 -39.11 -9.27 -15.40
CA PRO A 154 -40.06 -10.12 -14.68
C PRO A 154 -39.48 -11.47 -14.23
N ALA A 155 -38.70 -12.13 -15.09
CA ALA A 155 -38.02 -13.40 -14.76
C ALA A 155 -37.05 -13.28 -13.56
N GLN A 156 -36.38 -12.14 -13.38
CA GLN A 156 -35.49 -11.91 -12.25
C GLN A 156 -36.27 -11.63 -10.96
N ILE A 157 -37.39 -10.90 -11.04
CA ILE A 157 -38.30 -10.71 -9.89
C ILE A 157 -38.89 -12.05 -9.47
N ALA A 158 -39.29 -12.87 -10.43
CA ALA A 158 -39.78 -14.24 -10.21
C ALA A 158 -38.71 -15.09 -9.51
N GLN A 159 -37.47 -15.08 -9.98
CA GLN A 159 -36.37 -15.81 -9.35
C GLN A 159 -36.13 -15.36 -7.90
N LYS A 160 -36.12 -14.05 -7.63
CA LYS A 160 -35.95 -13.52 -6.27
C LYS A 160 -37.09 -13.90 -5.34
N THR A 161 -38.32 -13.85 -5.86
CA THR A 161 -39.53 -14.25 -5.13
C THR A 161 -39.47 -15.74 -4.77
N TYR A 162 -39.06 -16.56 -5.72
CA TYR A 162 -38.86 -17.99 -5.52
C TYR A 162 -37.80 -18.25 -4.45
N ASN A 163 -36.64 -17.57 -4.53
CA ASN A 163 -35.58 -17.68 -3.53
C ASN A 163 -36.06 -17.27 -2.14
N LEU A 164 -36.79 -16.15 -2.03
CA LEU A 164 -37.37 -15.66 -0.80
C LEU A 164 -38.24 -16.73 -0.14
N MET A 165 -39.13 -17.35 -0.91
CA MET A 165 -40.02 -18.40 -0.41
C MET A 165 -39.28 -19.68 -0.02
N ALA A 166 -38.35 -20.12 -0.86
CA ALA A 166 -37.59 -21.32 -0.63
C ALA A 166 -36.76 -21.21 0.66
N ILE A 167 -36.16 -20.04 0.91
CA ILE A 167 -35.23 -19.80 2.01
C ILE A 167 -35.94 -19.46 3.30
N PHE A 168 -36.85 -18.48 3.30
CA PHE A 168 -37.40 -17.93 4.53
C PHE A 168 -38.66 -18.67 4.97
N ASP A 169 -39.73 -18.60 4.19
CA ASP A 169 -40.96 -19.36 4.45
C ASP A 169 -41.84 -19.35 3.18
N LYS A 170 -42.71 -20.36 3.03
CA LYS A 170 -43.70 -20.41 1.96
C LYS A 170 -44.89 -19.48 2.25
N ASP A 171 -45.10 -19.15 3.52
CA ASP A 171 -46.07 -18.15 3.94
C ASP A 171 -45.57 -16.72 3.64
N PRO A 172 -46.32 -15.91 2.87
CA PRO A 172 -45.91 -14.57 2.50
C PRO A 172 -45.59 -13.64 3.67
N GLU A 173 -46.38 -13.68 4.74
CA GLU A 173 -46.19 -12.78 5.89
C GLU A 173 -44.92 -13.13 6.65
N LYS A 174 -44.69 -14.43 6.90
CA LYS A 174 -43.45 -14.90 7.53
C LYS A 174 -42.23 -14.58 6.66
N ALA A 175 -42.30 -14.84 5.36
CA ALA A 175 -41.20 -14.55 4.43
C ALA A 175 -40.83 -13.07 4.43
N LEU A 176 -41.82 -12.17 4.39
CA LEU A 176 -41.62 -10.72 4.47
C LEU A 176 -41.10 -10.27 5.83
N ASN A 177 -41.60 -10.83 6.92
CA ASN A 177 -41.09 -10.54 8.27
C ASN A 177 -39.62 -10.95 8.41
N TYR A 178 -39.25 -12.13 7.89
CA TYR A 178 -37.86 -12.55 7.84
C TYR A 178 -37.01 -11.62 6.99
N LEU A 179 -37.45 -11.29 5.77
CA LEU A 179 -36.74 -10.35 4.91
C LEU A 179 -36.57 -8.98 5.58
N ASN A 180 -37.59 -8.48 6.26
CA ASN A 180 -37.52 -7.20 6.97
C ASN A 180 -36.52 -7.25 8.12
N ASN A 181 -36.59 -8.27 8.97
CA ASN A 181 -35.65 -8.49 10.06
C ASN A 181 -34.22 -8.66 9.55
N PHE A 182 -34.07 -9.31 8.39
CA PHE A 182 -32.81 -9.53 7.74
C PHE A 182 -32.23 -8.22 7.20
N ILE A 183 -33.02 -7.43 6.47
CA ILE A 183 -32.63 -6.11 5.96
C ILE A 183 -32.30 -5.21 7.15
N SER A 184 -33.14 -5.11 8.17
CA SER A 184 -32.88 -4.24 9.33
C SER A 184 -31.57 -4.56 10.05
N LYS A 185 -31.14 -5.82 10.05
CA LYS A 185 -29.87 -6.25 10.67
C LYS A 185 -28.66 -6.02 9.77
N ASN A 186 -28.82 -6.05 8.45
CA ASN A 186 -27.70 -6.13 7.50
C ASN A 186 -27.65 -4.98 6.46
N SER A 187 -28.68 -4.13 6.34
CA SER A 187 -28.86 -3.21 5.21
C SER A 187 -28.22 -1.83 5.38
N GLY A 188 -27.49 -1.58 6.48
CA GLY A 188 -26.80 -0.29 6.69
C GLY A 188 -25.82 0.08 5.56
N TYR A 189 -25.49 -0.88 4.68
CA TYR A 189 -24.40 -0.76 3.70
C TYR A 189 -24.81 -0.97 2.24
N HIS A 190 -26.11 -1.08 1.92
CA HIS A 190 -26.55 -1.38 0.55
C HIS A 190 -27.55 -0.38 -0.02
N ASP A 191 -27.33 0.00 -1.28
CA ASP A 191 -28.25 0.85 -2.04
C ASP A 191 -29.52 0.14 -2.47
N TYR A 192 -29.42 -1.17 -2.70
CA TYR A 192 -30.49 -2.03 -3.17
C TYR A 192 -30.43 -3.35 -2.40
N PRO A 193 -30.84 -3.35 -1.11
CA PRO A 193 -30.65 -4.50 -0.24
C PRO A 193 -31.35 -5.74 -0.81
N VAL A 194 -32.60 -5.64 -1.26
CA VAL A 194 -33.37 -6.79 -1.75
C VAL A 194 -32.80 -7.35 -3.04
N ASP A 195 -32.46 -6.48 -4.00
CA ASP A 195 -31.80 -6.90 -5.23
C ASP A 195 -30.46 -7.58 -4.95
N LYS A 196 -29.58 -6.97 -4.16
CA LYS A 196 -28.27 -7.57 -3.86
C LYS A 196 -28.39 -8.88 -3.11
N ILE A 197 -29.32 -8.96 -2.16
CA ILE A 197 -29.49 -10.13 -1.31
C ILE A 197 -30.05 -11.31 -2.11
N LEU A 198 -31.12 -11.12 -2.88
CA LEU A 198 -31.84 -12.26 -3.48
C LEU A 198 -31.45 -12.60 -4.92
N ASN A 199 -30.48 -11.88 -5.50
CA ASN A 199 -30.05 -12.08 -6.88
C ASN A 199 -29.02 -13.21 -7.02
N PHE A 200 -29.48 -14.45 -6.87
CA PHE A 200 -28.72 -15.67 -7.14
C PHE A 200 -29.66 -16.79 -7.62
N GLU A 201 -29.10 -17.89 -8.10
CA GLU A 201 -29.88 -19.10 -8.39
C GLU A 201 -29.69 -20.11 -7.26
N LEU A 202 -30.80 -20.62 -6.72
CA LEU A 202 -30.76 -21.69 -5.74
C LEU A 202 -30.45 -23.02 -6.42
N PRO A 203 -29.49 -23.81 -5.90
CA PRO A 203 -29.29 -25.17 -6.36
C PRO A 203 -30.53 -26.04 -6.19
N PRO A 204 -30.73 -27.10 -6.98
CA PRO A 204 -31.86 -28.03 -6.80
C PRO A 204 -31.95 -28.59 -5.37
N LYS A 205 -33.18 -28.79 -4.88
CA LYS A 205 -33.47 -29.23 -3.50
C LYS A 205 -32.76 -30.52 -3.08
N ASN A 206 -32.52 -31.43 -4.01
CA ASN A 206 -31.85 -32.71 -3.75
C ASN A 206 -30.32 -32.62 -3.83
N MET A 207 -29.76 -31.45 -4.17
CA MET A 207 -28.31 -31.23 -4.27
C MET A 207 -27.73 -30.52 -3.04
N ILE A 208 -28.56 -29.93 -2.18
CA ILE A 208 -28.12 -29.23 -0.98
C ILE A 208 -29.00 -29.52 0.23
N HIS A 209 -28.40 -29.48 1.41
CA HIS A 209 -29.08 -29.58 2.69
C HIS A 209 -29.62 -28.22 3.12
N LEU A 210 -30.65 -27.71 2.43
CA LEU A 210 -31.18 -26.36 2.64
C LEU A 210 -31.54 -26.05 4.11
N SER A 211 -31.92 -27.05 4.92
CA SER A 211 -32.19 -26.85 6.34
C SER A 211 -30.97 -26.36 7.13
N ALA A 212 -29.78 -26.89 6.85
CA ALA A 212 -28.53 -26.43 7.46
C ALA A 212 -28.19 -24.99 7.03
N TRP A 213 -28.34 -24.70 5.74
CA TRP A 213 -28.16 -23.34 5.21
C TRP A 213 -29.14 -22.33 5.80
N LYS A 214 -30.41 -22.69 5.97
CA LYS A 214 -31.41 -21.84 6.64
C LYS A 214 -31.02 -21.53 8.09
N LYS A 215 -30.47 -22.50 8.80
CA LYS A 215 -29.96 -22.29 10.17
C LYS A 215 -28.82 -21.28 10.17
N LEU A 216 -27.80 -21.47 9.33
CA LEU A 216 -26.68 -20.54 9.20
C LEU A 216 -27.13 -19.14 8.78
N LEU A 217 -28.08 -19.07 7.85
CA LEU A 217 -28.63 -17.81 7.38
C LEU A 217 -29.32 -17.02 8.51
N LYS A 218 -30.06 -17.72 9.36
CA LYS A 218 -30.72 -17.12 10.52
C LYS A 218 -29.70 -16.54 11.51
N ASP A 219 -28.56 -17.22 11.67
CA ASP A 219 -27.54 -16.88 12.66
C ASP A 219 -26.54 -15.83 12.12
N HIS A 220 -26.25 -15.82 10.81
CA HIS A 220 -25.14 -15.06 10.21
C HIS A 220 -25.51 -14.17 9.01
N GLY A 221 -26.78 -14.09 8.62
CA GLY A 221 -27.23 -13.05 7.71
C GLY A 221 -26.74 -13.16 6.26
N ASP A 222 -26.41 -12.01 5.67
CA ASP A 222 -26.07 -11.82 4.26
C ASP A 222 -24.75 -12.46 3.84
N VAL A 223 -23.83 -12.62 4.78
CA VAL A 223 -22.59 -13.38 4.56
C VAL A 223 -22.90 -14.79 4.02
N VAL A 224 -23.91 -15.47 4.56
CA VAL A 224 -24.29 -16.83 4.12
C VAL A 224 -25.05 -16.81 2.80
N ILE A 225 -25.86 -15.77 2.55
CA ILE A 225 -26.62 -15.66 1.29
C ILE A 225 -25.69 -15.60 0.09
N GLN A 226 -24.61 -14.82 0.16
CA GLN A 226 -23.65 -14.69 -0.92
C GLN A 226 -22.99 -16.03 -1.29
N MET A 227 -22.96 -16.97 -0.34
CA MET A 227 -22.38 -18.30 -0.49
C MET A 227 -23.37 -19.33 -1.09
N LEU A 228 -24.69 -19.09 -1.04
CA LEU A 228 -25.69 -20.06 -1.50
C LEU A 228 -25.55 -20.46 -2.96
N SER A 229 -25.09 -19.55 -3.82
CA SER A 229 -24.82 -19.82 -5.24
C SER A 229 -23.79 -20.93 -5.48
N LYS A 230 -22.91 -21.19 -4.50
CA LYS A 230 -21.88 -22.23 -4.53
C LYS A 230 -22.13 -23.36 -3.52
N ALA A 231 -23.33 -23.42 -2.92
CA ALA A 231 -23.65 -24.38 -1.86
C ALA A 231 -23.37 -25.84 -2.23
N VAL A 232 -23.64 -26.26 -3.47
CA VAL A 232 -23.31 -27.62 -3.94
C VAL A 232 -21.81 -27.90 -3.89
N GLN A 233 -20.99 -26.94 -4.33
CA GLN A 233 -19.54 -27.08 -4.31
C GLN A 233 -19.02 -27.18 -2.87
N TYR A 234 -19.62 -26.41 -1.95
CA TYR A 234 -19.27 -26.47 -0.54
C TYR A 234 -19.66 -27.80 0.11
N GLU A 235 -20.87 -28.30 -0.12
CA GLU A 235 -21.32 -29.58 0.46
C GLU A 235 -20.53 -30.78 -0.10
N ASN A 236 -20.13 -30.74 -1.37
CA ASN A 236 -19.28 -31.79 -1.96
C ASN A 236 -17.91 -31.93 -1.27
N LEU A 237 -17.45 -30.90 -0.55
CA LEU A 237 -16.20 -30.91 0.20
C LEU A 237 -16.37 -31.27 1.68
N LEU A 238 -17.61 -31.42 2.18
CA LEU A 238 -17.91 -31.53 3.61
C LEU A 238 -17.90 -32.94 4.19
N ASP A 239 -18.03 -33.97 3.34
CA ASP A 239 -17.85 -35.38 3.65
C ASP A 239 -17.99 -36.17 2.35
N THR A 240 -17.01 -37.01 2.00
CA THR A 240 -17.10 -37.85 0.79
C THR A 240 -18.13 -38.96 0.93
N ASN A 241 -18.53 -39.30 2.16
CA ASN A 241 -19.33 -40.50 2.44
C ASN A 241 -20.79 -40.18 2.75
N ASN A 242 -21.12 -38.97 3.22
CA ASN A 242 -22.49 -38.52 3.46
C ASN A 242 -22.60 -37.02 3.22
N SER A 243 -23.11 -36.64 2.05
CA SER A 243 -23.42 -35.23 1.75
C SER A 243 -24.19 -34.63 2.93
N ARG A 244 -23.72 -33.49 3.44
CA ARG A 244 -24.34 -32.75 4.53
C ARG A 244 -24.07 -31.26 4.35
N GLY A 245 -24.93 -30.44 4.94
CA GLY A 245 -24.69 -29.01 5.05
C GLY A 245 -23.61 -28.65 6.08
N PRO A 246 -23.11 -27.41 6.03
CA PRO A 246 -22.16 -26.90 7.02
C PRO A 246 -22.81 -26.77 8.41
N LYS A 247 -22.03 -27.07 9.46
CA LYS A 247 -22.49 -27.06 10.88
C LYS A 247 -22.59 -25.65 11.45
N ASP A 248 -21.60 -24.82 11.12
CA ASP A 248 -21.42 -23.45 11.60
C ASP A 248 -20.69 -22.60 10.54
N ILE A 249 -20.56 -21.30 10.79
CA ILE A 249 -19.89 -20.36 9.87
C ILE A 249 -18.38 -20.60 9.77
N SER A 250 -17.74 -21.14 10.81
CA SER A 250 -16.30 -21.40 10.83
C SER A 250 -15.96 -22.55 9.87
N GLU A 251 -16.74 -23.63 9.91
CA GLU A 251 -16.63 -24.75 8.95
C GLU A 251 -16.91 -24.27 7.53
N LEU A 252 -17.96 -23.44 7.34
CA LEU A 252 -18.29 -22.86 6.03
C LEU A 252 -17.14 -22.02 5.45
N ASN A 253 -16.54 -21.14 6.25
CA ASN A 253 -15.41 -20.32 5.82
C ASN A 253 -14.20 -21.17 5.43
N LEU A 254 -13.89 -22.23 6.18
CA LEU A 254 -12.79 -23.15 5.85
C LEU A 254 -12.99 -23.83 4.49
N ILE A 255 -14.21 -24.29 4.19
CA ILE A 255 -14.53 -24.89 2.89
C ILE A 255 -14.50 -23.86 1.78
N ARG A 256 -14.98 -22.64 2.08
CA ARG A 256 -14.97 -21.55 1.11
C ARG A 256 -13.55 -21.25 0.64
N VAL A 257 -12.56 -21.27 1.54
CA VAL A 257 -11.14 -21.16 1.17
C VAL A 257 -10.74 -22.27 0.19
N LYS A 258 -11.12 -23.52 0.45
CA LYS A 258 -10.80 -24.66 -0.43
C LYS A 258 -11.39 -24.51 -1.84
N VAL A 259 -12.57 -23.90 -1.96
CA VAL A 259 -13.22 -23.65 -3.27
C VAL A 259 -12.60 -22.46 -3.98
N GLU A 260 -12.24 -21.40 -3.25
CA GLU A 260 -11.68 -20.18 -3.86
C GLU A 260 -10.21 -20.33 -4.28
N PHE A 261 -9.46 -21.19 -3.59
CA PHE A 261 -8.04 -21.43 -3.84
C PHE A 261 -7.82 -22.87 -4.30
N GLU A 262 -7.76 -23.08 -5.63
CA GLU A 262 -7.59 -24.40 -6.26
C GLU A 262 -6.37 -25.17 -5.72
N ARG A 263 -5.27 -24.45 -5.45
CA ARG A 263 -4.02 -24.99 -4.89
C ARG A 263 -3.98 -25.04 -3.36
N TYR A 264 -5.14 -24.93 -2.67
CA TYR A 264 -5.24 -24.94 -1.20
C TYR A 264 -4.42 -26.05 -0.53
N LYS A 265 -4.38 -27.25 -1.12
CA LYS A 265 -3.68 -28.41 -0.56
C LYS A 265 -2.16 -28.22 -0.44
N GLU A 266 -1.55 -27.33 -1.23
CA GLU A 266 -0.11 -27.08 -1.19
C GLU A 266 0.28 -26.26 0.04
N ASN A 267 -0.55 -25.28 0.42
CA ASN A 267 -0.36 -24.52 1.65
C ASN A 267 -1.68 -23.99 2.22
N PRO A 268 -2.36 -24.78 3.07
CA PRO A 268 -3.66 -24.41 3.67
C PRO A 268 -3.61 -23.14 4.51
N LYS A 269 -2.56 -22.99 5.33
CA LYS A 269 -2.40 -21.85 6.24
C LYS A 269 -2.26 -20.54 5.46
N LEU A 270 -1.46 -20.55 4.39
CA LEU A 270 -1.32 -19.40 3.50
C LEU A 270 -2.65 -19.08 2.78
N ALA A 271 -3.37 -20.09 2.29
CA ALA A 271 -4.66 -19.87 1.62
C ALA A 271 -5.71 -19.24 2.57
N GLU A 272 -5.77 -19.72 3.82
CA GLU A 272 -6.63 -19.14 4.85
C GLU A 272 -6.30 -17.65 5.08
N LEU A 273 -5.02 -17.28 5.18
CA LEU A 273 -4.60 -15.89 5.32
C LEU A 273 -5.02 -15.02 4.12
N TYR A 274 -4.79 -15.49 2.89
CA TYR A 274 -5.24 -14.77 1.69
C TYR A 274 -6.75 -14.57 1.69
N PHE A 275 -7.49 -15.60 2.08
CA PHE A 275 -8.94 -15.53 2.20
C PHE A 275 -9.41 -14.50 3.25
N PHE A 276 -8.85 -14.56 4.47
CA PHE A 276 -9.21 -13.64 5.56
C PHE A 276 -9.00 -12.16 5.19
N HIS A 277 -7.98 -11.88 4.38
CA HIS A 277 -7.62 -10.52 3.96
C HIS A 277 -8.13 -10.16 2.56
N ASN A 278 -9.05 -10.95 1.97
CA ASN A 278 -9.62 -10.74 0.64
C ASN A 278 -8.56 -10.58 -0.47
N ALA A 279 -7.40 -11.23 -0.32
CA ALA A 279 -6.37 -11.27 -1.34
C ALA A 279 -6.78 -12.20 -2.50
N LYS A 280 -6.34 -11.90 -3.72
CA LYS A 280 -6.79 -12.62 -4.93
C LYS A 280 -6.11 -13.98 -5.05
N SER A 281 -6.83 -14.98 -5.57
CA SER A 281 -6.28 -16.32 -5.84
C SER A 281 -5.06 -16.31 -6.77
N GLY A 282 -5.00 -15.38 -7.73
CA GLY A 282 -3.82 -15.20 -8.58
C GLY A 282 -2.55 -14.83 -7.79
N GLN A 283 -2.68 -13.97 -6.77
CA GLN A 283 -1.55 -13.61 -5.90
C GLN A 283 -1.12 -14.81 -5.05
N TYR A 284 -2.06 -15.62 -4.56
CA TYR A 284 -1.75 -16.85 -3.82
C TYR A 284 -0.97 -17.84 -4.68
N ASN A 285 -1.40 -18.08 -5.92
CA ASN A 285 -0.72 -18.98 -6.84
C ASN A 285 0.70 -18.49 -7.16
N GLN A 286 0.87 -17.20 -7.41
CA GLN A 286 2.20 -16.60 -7.61
C GLN A 286 3.10 -16.80 -6.39
N THR A 287 2.58 -16.63 -5.18
CA THR A 287 3.34 -16.87 -3.95
C THR A 287 3.75 -18.32 -3.80
N LEU A 288 2.88 -19.28 -4.11
CA LEU A 288 3.24 -20.69 -4.15
C LEU A 288 4.35 -20.97 -5.18
N ASP A 289 4.30 -20.35 -6.36
CA ASP A 289 5.34 -20.50 -7.38
C ASP A 289 6.69 -19.95 -6.91
N LEU A 290 6.70 -18.79 -6.24
CA LEU A 290 7.91 -18.21 -5.64
C LEU A 290 8.48 -19.04 -4.48
N ILE A 291 7.61 -19.71 -3.71
CA ILE A 291 8.06 -20.67 -2.68
C ILE A 291 8.65 -21.91 -3.37
N ALA A 292 7.95 -22.47 -4.36
CA ALA A 292 8.34 -23.70 -5.03
C ALA A 292 9.65 -23.56 -5.82
N ASN A 293 9.90 -22.41 -6.44
CA ASN A 293 11.14 -22.13 -7.17
C ASN A 293 12.30 -21.64 -6.26
N GLY A 294 12.05 -21.48 -4.96
CA GLY A 294 13.06 -21.07 -3.98
C GLY A 294 13.38 -19.58 -3.96
N SER A 295 12.61 -18.72 -4.64
CA SER A 295 12.73 -17.26 -4.53
C SER A 295 12.28 -16.75 -3.15
N ILE A 296 11.31 -17.41 -2.52
CA ILE A 296 10.94 -17.19 -1.11
C ILE A 296 11.54 -18.32 -0.27
N LYS A 297 12.43 -17.96 0.65
CA LYS A 297 13.07 -18.85 1.63
C LYS A 297 12.82 -18.29 3.02
N PHE A 298 11.89 -18.89 3.75
CA PHE A 298 11.59 -18.43 5.10
C PHE A 298 12.83 -18.53 6.00
N LYS A 299 13.31 -17.38 6.47
CA LYS A 299 14.33 -17.35 7.51
C LYS A 299 13.81 -17.95 8.81
N ASN A 300 14.72 -18.51 9.58
CA ASN A 300 14.43 -19.11 10.88
C ASN A 300 14.65 -18.13 12.05
N LYS A 301 15.33 -17.00 11.82
CA LYS A 301 15.58 -15.97 12.82
C LYS A 301 15.66 -14.59 12.18
N ASP A 302 15.53 -13.57 13.03
CA ASP A 302 15.77 -12.17 12.70
C ASP A 302 16.82 -11.58 13.63
N ASN A 303 17.72 -10.77 13.08
CA ASN A 303 18.70 -9.97 13.80
C ASN A 303 18.15 -8.58 14.19
N LEU A 304 16.82 -8.40 14.09
CA LEU A 304 16.10 -7.22 14.55
C LEU A 304 15.62 -7.43 16.00
N PRO A 305 15.69 -6.42 16.88
CA PRO A 305 15.27 -6.57 18.28
C PRO A 305 13.80 -6.99 18.42
N ILE A 306 13.54 -7.94 19.31
CA ILE A 306 12.18 -8.37 19.65
C ILE A 306 11.70 -7.53 20.82
N VAL A 307 10.95 -6.46 20.53
CA VAL A 307 10.36 -5.59 21.54
C VAL A 307 8.84 -5.54 21.40
N THR A 308 8.19 -5.09 22.47
CA THR A 308 6.74 -4.94 22.55
C THR A 308 6.42 -3.63 23.23
N LEU A 309 5.44 -2.92 22.68
CA LEU A 309 4.84 -1.74 23.29
C LEU A 309 3.35 -1.98 23.47
N ASP A 310 2.88 -1.91 24.72
CA ASP A 310 1.46 -1.80 25.04
C ASP A 310 1.08 -0.31 25.11
N VAL A 311 0.40 0.17 24.08
CA VAL A 311 0.11 1.60 23.94
C VAL A 311 -0.80 2.08 25.08
N GLY A 312 -1.75 1.24 25.51
CA GLY A 312 -2.76 1.60 26.50
C GLY A 312 -2.24 1.69 27.93
N SER A 313 -1.18 0.94 28.27
CA SER A 313 -0.55 1.01 29.58
C SER A 313 0.68 1.92 29.62
N GLU A 314 1.42 2.05 28.51
CA GLU A 314 2.73 2.72 28.52
C GLU A 314 2.69 4.17 28.03
N ILE A 315 1.88 4.50 27.02
CA ILE A 315 1.87 5.82 26.37
C ILE A 315 0.48 6.40 26.11
N ARG A 316 -0.52 5.96 26.88
CA ARG A 316 -1.92 6.41 26.74
C ARG A 316 -2.03 7.93 26.66
N SER A 317 -1.39 8.65 27.58
CA SER A 317 -1.56 10.10 27.69
C SER A 317 -1.10 10.87 26.45
N GLN A 318 0.00 10.41 25.84
CA GLN A 318 0.58 10.99 24.63
C GLN A 318 -0.34 10.72 23.45
N VAL A 319 -0.73 9.47 23.24
CA VAL A 319 -1.59 9.07 22.12
C VAL A 319 -2.98 9.68 22.24
N SER A 320 -3.56 9.73 23.45
CA SER A 320 -4.84 10.38 23.70
C SER A 320 -4.82 11.83 23.24
N LYS A 321 -3.76 12.57 23.55
CA LYS A 321 -3.61 13.97 23.15
C LYS A 321 -3.58 14.12 21.63
N ASP A 322 -2.87 13.24 20.94
CA ASP A 322 -2.69 13.32 19.49
C ASP A 322 -4.00 13.06 18.72
N ILE A 323 -4.80 12.09 19.17
CA ILE A 323 -6.05 11.71 18.48
C ILE A 323 -7.28 12.46 19.00
N TYR A 324 -7.18 13.18 20.12
CA TYR A 324 -8.33 13.77 20.82
C TYR A 324 -9.20 14.63 19.89
N GLN A 325 -8.56 15.56 19.17
CA GLN A 325 -9.27 16.52 18.34
C GLN A 325 -10.01 15.83 17.17
N ARG A 326 -9.43 14.75 16.62
CA ARG A 326 -10.07 13.97 15.55
C ARG A 326 -11.35 13.30 16.06
N PHE A 327 -11.27 12.61 17.19
CA PHE A 327 -12.43 11.96 17.81
C PHE A 327 -13.49 12.96 18.28
N ARG A 328 -13.08 14.15 18.74
CA ARG A 328 -13.99 15.23 19.08
C ARG A 328 -14.81 15.68 17.87
N ASN A 329 -14.15 15.91 16.74
CA ASN A 329 -14.83 16.30 15.50
C ASN A 329 -15.82 15.22 15.03
N LEU A 330 -15.46 13.93 15.13
CA LEU A 330 -16.36 12.81 14.82
C LEU A 330 -17.55 12.74 15.78
N SER A 331 -17.32 12.97 17.08
CA SER A 331 -18.36 13.01 18.10
C SER A 331 -19.33 14.17 17.88
N GLU A 332 -18.82 15.34 17.47
CA GLU A 332 -19.64 16.51 17.10
C GLU A 332 -20.59 16.22 15.93
N GLN A 333 -20.11 15.48 14.92
CA GLN A 333 -20.92 15.03 13.79
C GLN A 333 -22.01 14.05 14.23
N LYS A 334 -21.68 13.07 15.08
CA LYS A 334 -22.64 12.08 15.61
C LYS A 334 -23.75 12.75 16.42
N VAL A 335 -23.39 13.63 17.35
CA VAL A 335 -24.37 14.33 18.21
C VAL A 335 -25.23 15.32 17.40
N GLY A 336 -24.69 15.89 16.31
CA GLY A 336 -25.42 16.80 15.43
C GLY A 336 -26.62 16.18 14.71
N LEU A 337 -26.68 14.85 14.60
CA LEU A 337 -27.77 14.14 13.93
C LEU A 337 -28.99 13.91 14.83
N ASP A 338 -28.81 13.89 16.16
CA ASP A 338 -29.81 13.30 17.06
C ASP A 338 -30.70 14.30 17.84
N ASN A 339 -30.44 15.61 17.87
CA ASN A 339 -31.10 16.45 18.88
C ASN A 339 -31.57 17.85 18.45
N LYS A 340 -32.91 18.05 18.49
CA LYS A 340 -33.58 19.36 18.48
C LYS A 340 -33.91 19.93 19.87
N LYS A 341 -33.51 19.28 20.98
CA LYS A 341 -33.99 19.64 22.34
C LYS A 341 -32.95 19.72 23.47
N ILE A 342 -31.64 19.60 23.20
CA ILE A 342 -30.60 19.71 24.25
C ILE A 342 -30.00 21.12 24.28
N THR A 343 -29.57 21.58 25.46
CA THR A 343 -28.84 22.85 25.59
C THR A 343 -27.43 22.73 25.00
N ALA A 344 -26.80 23.87 24.70
CA ALA A 344 -25.42 23.89 24.20
C ALA A 344 -24.43 23.25 25.19
N GLU A 345 -24.64 23.45 26.50
CA GLU A 345 -23.84 22.87 27.58
C GLU A 345 -23.97 21.34 27.62
N GLN A 346 -25.20 20.83 27.61
CA GLN A 346 -25.47 19.38 27.55
C GLN A 346 -24.88 18.75 26.29
N ARG A 347 -24.93 19.47 25.16
CA ARG A 347 -24.31 19.03 23.91
C ARG A 347 -22.79 18.90 24.07
N ALA A 348 -22.14 19.92 24.64
CA ALA A 348 -20.69 19.91 24.87
C ALA A 348 -20.27 18.78 25.82
N GLU A 349 -20.99 18.58 26.93
CA GLU A 349 -20.73 17.48 27.87
C GLU A 349 -20.90 16.10 27.22
N ASN A 350 -21.94 15.93 26.40
CA ASN A 350 -22.15 14.68 25.66
C ASN A 350 -21.03 14.42 24.65
N ILE A 351 -20.59 15.44 23.90
CA ILE A 351 -19.46 15.33 22.97
C ILE A 351 -18.21 14.91 23.73
N GLU A 352 -17.89 15.56 24.84
CA GLU A 352 -16.71 15.25 25.66
C GLU A 352 -16.73 13.79 26.15
N LYS A 353 -17.87 13.35 26.69
CA LYS A 353 -18.05 11.98 27.19
C LYS A 353 -17.91 10.93 26.09
N ILE A 354 -18.51 11.16 24.92
CA ILE A 354 -18.39 10.26 23.76
C ILE A 354 -16.94 10.25 23.27
N THR A 355 -16.33 11.43 23.10
CA THR A 355 -14.94 11.57 22.65
C THR A 355 -13.99 10.77 23.53
N LYS A 356 -14.02 10.99 24.85
CA LYS A 356 -13.16 10.26 25.79
C LYS A 356 -13.35 8.75 25.70
N LYS A 357 -14.59 8.29 25.65
CA LYS A 357 -14.90 6.86 25.51
C LYS A 357 -14.37 6.29 24.18
N GLU A 358 -14.49 7.01 23.09
CA GLU A 358 -13.99 6.56 21.78
C GLU A 358 -12.45 6.54 21.72
N VAL A 359 -11.79 7.54 22.32
CA VAL A 359 -10.34 7.59 22.50
C VAL A 359 -9.86 6.40 23.33
N ASP A 360 -10.47 6.15 24.50
CA ASP A 360 -10.12 5.02 25.36
C ASP A 360 -10.31 3.69 24.61
N ASN A 361 -11.48 3.50 23.97
CA ASN A 361 -11.74 2.30 23.17
C ASN A 361 -10.74 2.11 22.01
N TYR A 362 -10.23 3.20 21.42
CA TYR A 362 -9.26 3.13 20.34
C TYR A 362 -7.87 2.74 20.86
N ILE A 363 -7.42 3.31 21.98
CA ILE A 363 -6.09 3.05 22.54
C ILE A 363 -6.04 1.70 23.24
N ASP A 364 -7.13 1.31 23.90
CA ASP A 364 -7.22 0.03 24.60
C ASP A 364 -6.96 -1.13 23.64
N ASN A 365 -6.14 -2.09 24.07
CA ASN A 365 -5.79 -3.27 23.27
C ASN A 365 -5.01 -2.94 21.98
N LEU A 366 -4.26 -1.85 21.98
CA LEU A 366 -3.36 -1.48 20.89
C LEU A 366 -1.91 -1.82 21.26
N TYR A 367 -1.24 -2.60 20.40
CA TYR A 367 0.10 -3.12 20.67
C TYR A 367 0.99 -2.98 19.43
N MET A 368 2.24 -2.56 19.60
CA MET A 368 3.23 -2.63 18.53
C MET A 368 4.22 -3.76 18.83
N VAL A 369 4.42 -4.66 17.87
CA VAL A 369 5.26 -5.86 18.02
C VAL A 369 6.02 -6.16 16.75
N LYS A 370 7.05 -7.02 16.86
CA LYS A 370 7.72 -7.60 15.70
C LYS A 370 6.95 -8.84 15.20
N LEU A 371 6.77 -8.97 13.89
CA LEU A 371 6.24 -10.19 13.28
C LEU A 371 7.29 -11.32 13.41
N PRO A 372 6.89 -12.58 13.70
CA PRO A 372 7.83 -13.69 13.79
C PRO A 372 8.56 -13.96 12.48
N ALA A 373 9.81 -14.43 12.59
CA ALA A 373 10.54 -14.96 11.45
C ALA A 373 9.74 -16.11 10.81
N GLY A 374 9.60 -16.09 9.49
CA GLY A 374 8.89 -17.13 8.75
C GLY A 374 7.36 -17.02 8.74
N ASP A 375 6.76 -15.99 9.35
CA ASP A 375 5.30 -15.84 9.34
C ASP A 375 4.79 -15.44 7.94
N TYR A 376 3.80 -16.19 7.43
CA TYR A 376 3.21 -15.97 6.10
C TYR A 376 2.57 -14.59 5.91
N ARG A 377 2.17 -13.91 7.00
CA ARG A 377 1.61 -12.55 6.90
C ARG A 377 2.59 -11.58 6.26
N GLY A 378 3.90 -11.77 6.44
CA GLY A 378 4.94 -10.95 5.81
C GLY A 378 4.84 -10.91 4.28
N LEU A 379 4.26 -11.94 3.66
CA LEU A 379 4.05 -12.00 2.20
C LEU A 379 2.83 -11.21 1.72
N ILE A 380 1.93 -10.84 2.64
CA ILE A 380 0.64 -10.18 2.32
C ILE A 380 0.34 -8.96 3.18
N LEU A 381 1.32 -8.40 3.89
CA LEU A 381 1.07 -7.26 4.78
C LEU A 381 0.39 -6.10 4.06
N GLY A 382 0.67 -5.87 2.79
CA GLY A 382 -0.02 -4.85 1.99
C GLY A 382 -1.50 -5.14 1.73
N ASP A 383 -1.95 -6.39 1.69
CA ASP A 383 -3.39 -6.67 1.64
C ASP A 383 -4.04 -6.47 3.03
N ILE A 384 -3.31 -6.78 4.09
CA ILE A 384 -3.74 -6.57 5.48
C ILE A 384 -3.88 -5.08 5.79
N SER A 385 -2.86 -4.28 5.47
CA SER A 385 -2.79 -2.84 5.75
C SER A 385 -3.24 -1.95 4.59
N LYS A 386 -3.74 -2.53 3.50
CA LYS A 386 -4.18 -1.82 2.28
C LYS A 386 -3.08 -0.97 1.61
N CYS A 387 -1.89 -1.53 1.47
CA CYS A 387 -0.77 -0.98 0.72
C CYS A 387 -0.20 -1.90 -0.38
N CYS A 388 0.98 -1.56 -0.89
CA CYS A 388 1.63 -2.26 -2.01
C CYS A 388 2.59 -3.38 -1.58
N GLN A 389 2.87 -3.56 -0.28
CA GLN A 389 3.83 -4.55 0.25
C GLN A 389 3.23 -5.98 0.31
N THR A 390 2.92 -6.52 -0.86
CA THR A 390 2.36 -7.86 -1.06
C THR A 390 2.95 -8.46 -2.33
N ILE A 391 3.08 -9.78 -2.39
CA ILE A 391 3.38 -10.50 -3.64
C ILE A 391 2.35 -10.14 -4.75
N GLY A 392 2.87 -9.90 -5.95
CA GLY A 392 2.13 -9.47 -7.14
C GLY A 392 1.89 -7.96 -7.25
N ARG A 393 2.57 -7.15 -6.42
CA ARG A 393 2.45 -5.68 -6.40
C ARG A 393 3.81 -4.98 -6.32
N ASN A 394 3.81 -3.65 -6.35
CA ASN A 394 5.04 -2.84 -6.38
C ASN A 394 5.98 -3.06 -5.17
N GLY A 395 5.44 -3.45 -4.00
CA GLY A 395 6.22 -3.76 -2.79
C GLY A 395 6.51 -5.25 -2.62
N GLU A 396 6.40 -6.06 -3.69
CA GLU A 396 6.70 -7.51 -3.66
C GLU A 396 8.11 -7.80 -3.12
N GLN A 397 9.11 -7.04 -3.58
CA GLN A 397 10.49 -7.30 -3.16
C GLN A 397 10.73 -6.93 -1.67
N CYS A 398 10.02 -5.96 -1.08
CA CYS A 398 10.03 -5.76 0.38
C CYS A 398 9.47 -6.98 1.13
N ALA A 399 8.37 -7.55 0.61
CA ALA A 399 7.75 -8.74 1.19
C ALA A 399 8.70 -9.96 1.13
N ILE A 400 9.42 -10.10 0.02
CA ILE A 400 10.44 -11.15 -0.18
C ILE A 400 11.63 -10.92 0.76
N ASP A 401 12.25 -9.73 0.76
CA ASP A 401 13.43 -9.42 1.57
C ASP A 401 13.13 -9.54 3.06
N GLY A 402 12.00 -9.00 3.52
CA GLY A 402 11.54 -9.12 4.90
C GLY A 402 11.18 -10.55 5.31
N THR A 403 10.97 -11.47 4.37
CA THR A 403 10.76 -12.90 4.65
C THR A 403 12.08 -13.69 4.59
N ASN A 404 12.99 -13.31 3.70
CA ASN A 404 14.19 -14.07 3.36
C ASN A 404 15.43 -13.71 4.18
N LEU A 405 15.61 -12.43 4.48
CA LEU A 405 16.89 -11.88 4.95
C LEU A 405 16.86 -11.64 6.46
N GLU A 406 17.88 -12.09 7.18
CA GLU A 406 17.93 -12.09 8.65
C GLU A 406 18.00 -10.68 9.25
N ASN A 407 18.58 -9.71 8.54
CA ASN A 407 18.69 -8.32 8.96
C ASN A 407 17.50 -7.47 8.52
N ASN A 408 16.44 -8.11 8.05
CA ASN A 408 15.21 -7.49 7.58
C ASN A 408 14.03 -8.06 8.36
N GLY A 409 12.83 -7.49 8.24
CA GLY A 409 11.65 -8.03 8.90
C GLY A 409 10.52 -7.01 8.96
N PHE A 410 9.50 -7.33 9.75
CA PHE A 410 8.30 -6.49 9.84
C PHE A 410 7.98 -6.20 11.30
N TYR A 411 7.59 -4.96 11.56
CA TYR A 411 6.92 -4.57 12.78
C TYR A 411 5.48 -4.21 12.45
N VAL A 412 4.56 -4.56 13.33
CA VAL A 412 3.12 -4.41 13.10
C VAL A 412 2.46 -3.77 14.32
N LEU A 413 1.47 -2.92 14.04
CA LEU A 413 0.56 -2.38 15.02
C LEU A 413 -0.72 -3.22 15.01
N ILE A 414 -1.02 -3.81 16.15
CA ILE A 414 -2.10 -4.75 16.37
C ILE A 414 -3.20 -4.08 17.17
N LYS A 415 -4.43 -4.21 16.67
CA LYS A 415 -5.65 -3.99 17.44
C LYS A 415 -6.19 -5.34 17.89
N ALA A 416 -5.98 -5.68 19.15
CA ALA A 416 -6.48 -6.92 19.71
C ALA A 416 -7.99 -6.82 20.04
N ASN A 417 -8.70 -7.93 19.86
CA ASN A 417 -10.09 -8.05 20.26
C ASN A 417 -10.23 -7.95 21.79
N ALA A 418 -11.00 -6.98 22.26
CA ALA A 418 -11.22 -6.76 23.69
C ALA A 418 -11.93 -7.93 24.41
N GLN A 419 -12.58 -8.83 23.66
CA GLN A 419 -13.30 -9.99 24.21
C GLN A 419 -12.40 -11.21 24.42
N THR A 420 -11.15 -11.17 23.96
CA THR A 420 -10.19 -12.27 24.09
C THR A 420 -8.97 -11.81 24.88
N SER A 421 -8.39 -12.70 25.69
CA SER A 421 -7.13 -12.41 26.37
C SER A 421 -6.02 -12.27 25.34
N PHE A 422 -5.26 -11.17 25.39
CA PHE A 422 -4.14 -10.95 24.50
C PHE A 422 -2.85 -10.73 25.29
N ASN A 423 -1.81 -11.50 24.99
CA ASN A 423 -0.48 -11.31 25.55
C ASN A 423 0.48 -10.98 24.40
N PRO A 424 0.95 -9.73 24.27
CA PRO A 424 1.78 -9.34 23.14
C PRO A 424 3.18 -10.00 23.13
N ALA A 425 3.63 -10.56 24.27
CA ALA A 425 4.87 -11.34 24.34
C ALA A 425 4.70 -12.82 23.92
N LYS A 426 3.46 -13.31 23.83
CA LYS A 426 3.11 -14.71 23.50
C LYS A 426 1.86 -14.76 22.62
N ILE A 427 1.95 -14.12 21.45
CA ILE A 427 0.84 -14.06 20.49
C ILE A 427 0.64 -15.43 19.85
N ASP A 428 -0.59 -15.94 19.88
CA ASP A 428 -1.01 -17.10 19.09
C ASP A 428 -1.25 -16.67 17.63
N TRP A 429 -0.17 -16.67 16.85
CA TRP A 429 -0.20 -16.30 15.44
C TRP A 429 -0.94 -17.31 14.56
N ASP A 430 -1.26 -18.51 15.04
CA ASP A 430 -2.04 -19.50 14.27
C ASP A 430 -3.55 -19.24 14.36
N ASN A 431 -4.00 -18.64 15.47
CA ASN A 431 -5.40 -18.27 15.68
C ASN A 431 -5.64 -16.75 15.70
N PHE A 432 -4.68 -15.94 15.29
CA PHE A 432 -4.73 -14.48 15.38
C PHE A 432 -6.02 -13.86 14.80
N GLU A 433 -6.34 -14.13 13.53
CA GLU A 433 -7.55 -13.62 12.87
C GLU A 433 -8.82 -14.29 13.42
N LYS A 434 -8.72 -15.58 13.77
CA LYS A 434 -9.84 -16.37 14.33
C LYS A 434 -10.29 -15.83 15.69
N ASN A 435 -9.35 -15.30 16.47
CA ASN A 435 -9.60 -14.63 17.74
C ASN A 435 -10.07 -13.16 17.56
N GLY A 436 -10.17 -12.68 16.32
CA GLY A 436 -10.63 -11.34 15.96
C GLY A 436 -9.58 -10.24 16.15
N HIS A 437 -8.30 -10.60 16.30
CA HIS A 437 -7.22 -9.62 16.31
C HIS A 437 -6.94 -9.12 14.89
N ASN A 438 -6.52 -7.87 14.75
CA ASN A 438 -6.23 -7.26 13.45
C ASN A 438 -4.87 -6.58 13.47
N ILE A 439 -4.13 -6.67 12.38
CA ILE A 439 -3.01 -5.77 12.11
C ILE A 439 -3.60 -4.53 11.44
N ILE A 440 -3.41 -3.37 12.06
CA ILE A 440 -3.94 -2.08 11.60
C ILE A 440 -2.85 -1.13 11.09
N GLY A 441 -1.58 -1.46 11.31
CA GLY A 441 -0.45 -0.73 10.76
C GLY A 441 0.78 -1.64 10.64
N GLN A 442 1.70 -1.29 9.76
CA GLN A 442 2.89 -2.10 9.54
C GLN A 442 4.06 -1.24 9.03
N GLY A 443 5.28 -1.71 9.27
CA GLY A 443 6.48 -1.19 8.65
C GLY A 443 7.49 -2.30 8.36
N TYR A 444 7.88 -2.43 7.10
CA TYR A 444 9.08 -3.14 6.69
C TYR A 444 10.30 -2.45 7.30
N ALA A 445 11.13 -3.20 8.01
CA ALA A 445 12.30 -2.67 8.70
C ALA A 445 13.53 -3.49 8.39
N TRP A 446 14.67 -2.81 8.40
CA TRP A 446 15.96 -3.40 8.08
C TRP A 446 17.09 -2.78 8.89
N ARG A 447 18.19 -3.53 9.01
CA ARG A 447 19.39 -3.10 9.70
C ARG A 447 20.34 -2.41 8.73
N SER A 448 20.81 -1.22 9.09
CA SER A 448 21.74 -0.45 8.27
C SER A 448 23.19 -0.85 8.48
N THR A 449 24.08 -0.47 7.55
CA THR A 449 25.53 -0.68 7.67
C THR A 449 26.14 -0.04 8.92
N ASN A 450 25.47 0.96 9.49
CA ASN A 450 25.81 1.60 10.76
C ASN A 450 25.13 0.95 11.97
N ASN A 451 24.58 -0.26 11.79
CA ASN A 451 23.90 -1.05 12.81
C ASN A 451 22.62 -0.40 13.38
N ASN A 452 22.05 0.58 12.68
CA ASN A 452 20.78 1.20 13.06
C ASN A 452 19.59 0.42 12.52
N ILE A 453 18.40 0.73 13.03
CA ILE A 453 17.14 0.21 12.50
C ILE A 453 16.50 1.28 11.63
N VAL A 454 16.14 0.90 10.41
CA VAL A 454 15.43 1.77 9.47
C VAL A 454 14.11 1.12 9.12
N PHE A 455 13.01 1.82 9.40
CA PHE A 455 11.72 1.52 8.80
C PHE A 455 11.73 2.09 7.39
N ASP A 456 11.52 1.26 6.37
CA ASP A 456 11.45 1.72 4.98
C ASP A 456 10.30 2.72 4.78
N SER A 457 9.15 2.38 5.32
CA SER A 457 7.97 3.24 5.46
C SER A 457 7.07 2.71 6.57
N TRP A 458 6.08 3.49 6.97
CA TRP A 458 5.03 3.05 7.90
C TRP A 458 3.64 3.26 7.29
N GLU A 459 2.83 2.21 7.22
CA GLU A 459 1.54 2.26 6.54
C GLU A 459 0.40 1.77 7.43
N ASN A 460 -0.66 2.57 7.55
CA ASN A 460 -1.84 2.26 8.35
C ASN A 460 -3.04 1.83 7.48
N ALA A 461 -3.80 0.87 7.96
CA ALA A 461 -5.03 0.37 7.34
C ALA A 461 -6.16 1.41 7.37
N SER A 462 -6.20 2.26 8.40
CA SER A 462 -7.17 3.35 8.55
C SER A 462 -6.45 4.70 8.76
N PRO A 463 -5.89 5.30 7.69
CA PRO A 463 -5.07 6.50 7.78
C PRO A 463 -5.74 7.70 8.47
N GLU A 464 -7.07 7.75 8.46
CA GLU A 464 -7.85 8.85 9.03
C GLU A 464 -7.75 9.00 10.56
N ILE A 465 -7.40 7.94 11.26
CA ILE A 465 -7.30 7.92 12.73
C ILE A 465 -5.89 7.51 13.14
N ASP A 466 -5.37 6.46 12.51
CA ASP A 466 -4.10 5.85 12.91
C ASP A 466 -2.90 6.77 12.67
N ASN A 467 -2.96 7.63 11.65
CA ASN A 467 -1.87 8.55 11.32
C ASN A 467 -1.60 9.59 12.42
N ASP A 468 -2.63 9.99 13.17
CA ASP A 468 -2.48 10.96 14.25
C ASP A 468 -1.80 10.30 15.47
N ALA A 469 -2.09 9.02 15.76
CA ALA A 469 -1.46 8.27 16.86
C ALA A 469 -0.02 7.82 16.54
N THR A 470 0.28 7.60 15.26
CA THR A 470 1.53 6.97 14.79
C THR A 470 2.81 7.63 15.32
N PRO A 471 2.97 8.97 15.35
CA PRO A 471 4.23 9.60 15.78
C PRO A 471 4.62 9.23 17.22
N SER A 472 3.68 9.32 18.16
CA SER A 472 3.92 8.97 19.57
C SER A 472 4.21 7.49 19.75
N ILE A 473 3.48 6.63 19.04
CA ILE A 473 3.69 5.17 19.06
C ILE A 473 5.09 4.81 18.53
N LEU A 474 5.44 5.30 17.33
CA LEU A 474 6.74 5.02 16.72
C LEU A 474 7.89 5.56 17.55
N LYS A 475 7.74 6.74 18.16
CA LYS A 475 8.78 7.30 19.03
C LYS A 475 9.05 6.39 20.24
N ALA A 476 8.02 6.05 20.99
CA ALA A 476 8.15 5.19 22.17
C ALA A 476 8.66 3.78 21.82
N PHE A 477 8.17 3.22 20.71
CA PHE A 477 8.64 1.92 20.23
C PHE A 477 10.12 1.98 19.80
N SER A 478 10.54 3.06 19.15
CA SER A 478 11.92 3.27 18.73
C SER A 478 12.89 3.41 19.90
N GLU A 479 12.46 4.08 20.97
CA GLU A 479 13.23 4.15 22.22
C GLU A 479 13.42 2.76 22.85
N LYS A 480 12.36 1.92 22.86
CA LYS A 480 12.45 0.53 23.30
C LYS A 480 13.38 -0.33 22.44
N LEU A 481 13.40 -0.12 21.11
CA LEU A 481 14.34 -0.82 20.24
C LEU A 481 15.79 -0.53 20.63
N ILE A 482 16.11 0.73 20.91
CA ILE A 482 17.45 1.16 21.35
C ILE A 482 17.78 0.59 22.73
N ASP A 483 16.82 0.59 23.66
CA ASP A 483 17.04 0.04 25.00
C ASP A 483 17.28 -1.49 24.96
N ALA A 484 16.60 -2.20 24.05
CA ALA A 484 16.75 -3.65 23.87
C ALA A 484 18.05 -4.05 23.17
N ASP A 485 18.56 -3.21 22.26
CA ASP A 485 19.87 -3.37 21.65
C ASP A 485 20.67 -2.06 21.72
N PRO A 486 21.48 -1.88 22.78
CA PRO A 486 22.26 -0.67 23.01
C PRO A 486 23.31 -0.35 21.95
N THR A 487 23.54 -1.26 20.98
CA THR A 487 24.43 -1.02 19.84
C THR A 487 23.77 -0.21 18.72
N ILE A 488 22.45 -0.02 18.79
CA ILE A 488 21.70 0.86 17.90
C ILE A 488 21.95 2.32 18.29
N SER A 489 22.42 3.12 17.33
CA SER A 489 22.68 4.54 17.55
C SER A 489 21.42 5.39 17.37
N LYS A 490 20.58 5.02 16.40
CA LYS A 490 19.32 5.71 16.10
C LYS A 490 18.33 4.76 15.42
N VAL A 491 17.06 5.14 15.46
CA VAL A 491 15.99 4.51 14.68
C VAL A 491 15.45 5.53 13.69
N ILE A 492 15.33 5.11 12.44
CA ILE A 492 15.07 5.98 11.30
C ILE A 492 13.80 5.48 10.59
N ILE A 493 13.11 6.37 9.88
CA ILE A 493 12.02 6.05 8.98
C ILE A 493 12.19 6.72 7.62
N GLY A 494 11.91 5.99 6.55
CA GLY A 494 11.80 6.52 5.21
C GLY A 494 10.49 7.27 4.98
N LEU A 495 10.56 8.29 4.12
CA LEU A 495 9.44 9.18 3.81
C LEU A 495 8.59 8.71 2.63
N GLY A 496 8.92 7.54 2.09
CA GLY A 496 8.23 6.90 0.97
C GLY A 496 6.85 6.32 1.31
N GLY A 497 6.26 5.67 0.32
CA GLY A 497 4.97 4.98 0.45
C GLY A 497 3.85 5.86 1.00
N ARG A 498 3.20 5.40 2.08
CA ARG A 498 2.12 6.10 2.78
C ARG A 498 2.51 6.53 4.20
N THR A 499 3.82 6.72 4.46
CA THR A 499 4.32 7.22 5.75
C THR A 499 3.57 8.50 6.16
N PRO A 500 2.92 8.54 7.35
CA PRO A 500 2.13 9.70 7.74
C PRO A 500 2.95 10.99 7.81
N LEU A 501 2.41 12.10 7.30
CA LEU A 501 3.05 13.42 7.35
C LEU A 501 3.32 13.89 8.79
N GLN A 502 2.46 13.47 9.73
CA GLN A 502 2.62 13.72 11.15
C GLN A 502 3.93 13.14 11.70
N VAL A 503 4.35 11.98 11.20
CA VAL A 503 5.65 11.38 11.58
C VAL A 503 6.79 12.23 11.05
N GLN A 504 6.69 12.72 9.81
CA GLN A 504 7.70 13.61 9.21
C GLN A 504 7.85 14.91 10.01
N SER A 505 6.73 15.42 10.53
CA SER A 505 6.70 16.67 11.32
C SER A 505 7.26 16.49 12.74
N ALA A 506 7.14 15.28 13.30
CA ALA A 506 7.60 14.96 14.65
C ALA A 506 9.04 14.45 14.70
N ALA A 507 9.55 13.91 13.60
CA ALA A 507 10.89 13.36 13.48
C ALA A 507 11.91 14.43 13.06
N THR A 508 13.20 14.14 13.26
CA THR A 508 14.29 15.05 12.88
C THR A 508 14.89 14.63 11.54
N PRO A 509 15.26 15.54 10.63
CA PRO A 509 15.88 15.17 9.35
C PRO A 509 17.14 14.30 9.53
N ASN A 510 17.17 13.15 8.86
CA ASN A 510 18.39 12.34 8.76
C ASN A 510 19.17 12.79 7.52
N ARG A 511 20.12 13.72 7.72
CA ARG A 511 20.87 14.36 6.62
C ARG A 511 21.70 13.38 5.80
N ILE A 512 22.20 12.32 6.43
CA ILE A 512 22.90 11.21 5.76
C ILE A 512 22.00 9.99 5.86
N PRO A 513 21.31 9.63 4.77
CA PRO A 513 20.50 8.42 4.73
C PRO A 513 21.37 7.20 5.05
N ASP A 514 20.87 6.35 5.93
CA ASP A 514 21.50 5.06 6.21
C ASP A 514 21.31 4.12 5.00
N THR A 515 22.28 3.25 4.78
CA THR A 515 22.28 2.24 3.71
C THR A 515 21.96 0.87 4.29
N ILE A 516 21.15 0.10 3.59
CA ILE A 516 20.76 -1.26 4.00
C ILE A 516 21.96 -2.22 3.98
N ILE A 517 22.06 -3.15 4.95
CA ILE A 517 23.12 -4.19 4.95
C ILE A 517 22.92 -5.20 3.81
N GLU A 518 21.67 -5.64 3.61
CA GLU A 518 21.32 -6.68 2.64
C GLU A 518 19.90 -6.46 2.11
N GLY A 519 19.67 -6.81 0.84
CA GLY A 519 18.39 -6.60 0.16
C GLY A 519 18.42 -5.39 -0.77
N VAL A 520 17.24 -4.94 -1.20
CA VAL A 520 17.09 -3.80 -2.11
C VAL A 520 16.74 -2.52 -1.37
N GLN A 521 17.60 -1.50 -1.48
CA GLN A 521 17.28 -0.15 -1.00
C GLN A 521 16.47 0.62 -2.05
N TYR A 522 15.21 0.90 -1.74
CA TYR A 522 14.32 1.61 -2.65
C TYR A 522 14.65 3.11 -2.76
N LYS A 523 14.27 3.73 -3.87
CA LYS A 523 14.60 5.15 -4.15
C LYS A 523 14.04 6.09 -3.08
N ASP A 524 12.82 5.85 -2.62
CA ASP A 524 12.12 6.65 -1.61
C ASP A 524 12.64 6.41 -0.19
N SER A 525 13.19 5.21 0.08
CA SER A 525 13.91 4.90 1.32
C SER A 525 15.19 5.74 1.53
N LYS A 526 15.64 6.48 0.50
CA LYS A 526 16.78 7.42 0.61
C LYS A 526 16.41 8.74 1.27
N SER A 527 15.13 9.09 1.36
CA SER A 527 14.69 10.25 2.13
C SER A 527 14.25 9.78 3.50
N GLN A 528 15.02 10.16 4.54
CA GLN A 528 14.91 9.57 5.86
C GLN A 528 14.77 10.61 6.96
N MET A 529 14.05 10.24 8.01
CA MET A 529 13.92 11.01 9.25
C MET A 529 14.31 10.14 10.45
N CYS A 530 15.04 10.72 11.40
CA CYS A 530 15.40 10.09 12.66
C CYS A 530 14.25 10.24 13.67
N ILE A 531 13.68 9.11 14.11
CA ILE A 531 12.59 9.05 15.09
C ILE A 531 13.14 9.13 16.51
N ALA A 532 14.16 8.33 16.82
CA ALA A 532 14.79 8.28 18.14
C ALA A 532 16.31 8.14 18.01
N LYS A 533 17.04 8.70 18.97
CA LYS A 533 18.50 8.60 19.09
C LYS A 533 18.87 8.00 20.43
N ASN A 534 19.99 7.29 20.47
CA ASN A 534 20.53 6.73 21.70
C ASN A 534 20.87 7.84 22.70
N LYS A 535 20.42 7.70 23.95
CA LYS A 535 20.62 8.70 25.01
C LYS A 535 22.10 9.04 25.21
N LYS A 536 23.01 8.07 25.06
CA LYS A 536 24.46 8.31 25.15
C LYS A 536 24.96 9.33 24.13
N ILE A 537 24.39 9.33 22.92
CA ILE A 537 24.74 10.30 21.87
C ILE A 537 24.25 11.68 22.28
N ILE A 538 23.00 11.80 22.75
CA ILE A 538 22.41 13.07 23.18
C ILE A 538 23.19 13.65 24.37
N GLU A 539 23.44 12.84 25.40
CA GLU A 539 24.20 13.25 26.59
C GLU A 539 25.63 13.67 26.22
N PHE A 540 26.27 12.95 25.29
CA PHE A 540 27.58 13.33 24.80
C PHE A 540 27.55 14.66 24.02
N GLN A 541 26.56 14.86 23.16
CA GLN A 541 26.35 16.11 22.42
C GLN A 541 26.16 17.31 23.36
N GLU A 542 25.31 17.16 24.39
CA GLU A 542 25.06 18.19 25.40
C GLU A 542 26.31 18.49 26.22
N LYS A 543 27.04 17.44 26.64
CA LYS A 543 28.32 17.58 27.34
C LYS A 543 29.33 18.33 26.48
N LEU A 544 29.46 17.94 25.22
CA LEU A 544 30.40 18.52 24.27
C LEU A 544 30.06 19.99 23.99
N LYS A 545 28.78 20.31 23.81
CA LYS A 545 28.26 21.69 23.66
C LYS A 545 28.61 22.56 24.86
N LYS A 546 28.45 22.01 26.07
CA LYS A 546 28.73 22.74 27.32
C LYS A 546 30.22 22.93 27.57
N SER A 547 31.05 21.93 27.24
CA SER A 547 32.50 21.99 27.50
C SER A 547 33.29 22.71 26.42
N ASN A 548 32.77 22.80 25.18
CA ASN A 548 33.51 23.33 24.04
C ASN A 548 32.68 24.38 23.28
N PRO A 549 32.68 25.65 23.71
CA PRO A 549 31.87 26.71 23.10
C PRO A 549 32.29 27.07 21.66
N TYR A 550 33.42 26.55 21.19
CA TYR A 550 33.92 26.77 19.83
C TYR A 550 33.28 25.85 18.78
N LEU A 551 32.68 24.74 19.21
CA LEU A 551 32.02 23.80 18.30
C LEU A 551 30.66 24.34 17.91
N THR A 552 30.34 24.27 16.62
CA THR A 552 29.01 24.68 16.15
C THR A 552 27.97 23.63 16.50
N ASP A 553 26.72 24.07 16.62
CA ASP A 553 25.57 23.16 16.74
C ASP A 553 25.48 22.21 15.54
N GLU A 554 25.94 22.63 14.37
CA GLU A 554 25.99 21.77 13.18
C GLU A 554 26.95 20.59 13.37
N PHE A 555 28.18 20.85 13.83
CA PHE A 555 29.14 19.80 14.14
C PHE A 555 28.63 18.87 15.25
N ILE A 556 28.13 19.43 16.35
CA ILE A 556 27.62 18.62 17.47
C ILE A 556 26.47 17.72 16.98
N ASN A 557 25.55 18.24 16.17
CA ASN A 557 24.43 17.49 15.63
C ASN A 557 24.82 16.46 14.56
N SER A 558 26.01 16.56 13.95
CA SER A 558 26.52 15.57 12.98
C SER A 558 27.02 14.28 13.65
N ILE A 559 27.29 14.32 14.96
CA ILE A 559 27.57 13.13 15.77
C ILE A 559 26.29 12.28 15.86
N THR A 560 26.24 11.21 15.09
CA THR A 560 25.02 10.39 14.93
C THR A 560 25.23 8.91 15.21
N SER A 561 26.46 8.48 15.52
CA SER A 561 26.76 7.09 15.87
C SER A 561 27.46 6.94 17.22
N LEU A 562 27.27 5.79 17.87
CA LEU A 562 27.98 5.43 19.10
C LEU A 562 29.49 5.24 18.87
N LYS A 563 29.89 4.84 17.66
CA LYS A 563 31.30 4.76 17.26
C LYS A 563 31.96 6.14 17.31
N GLN A 564 31.32 7.15 16.71
CA GLN A 564 31.79 8.54 16.74
C GLN A 564 31.86 9.07 18.17
N VAL A 565 30.88 8.75 19.03
CA VAL A 565 30.93 9.10 20.45
C VAL A 565 32.15 8.49 21.13
N ALA A 566 32.39 7.18 20.96
CA ALA A 566 33.52 6.50 21.57
C ALA A 566 34.87 7.07 21.11
N GLU A 567 35.00 7.39 19.82
CA GLU A 567 36.17 8.04 19.24
C GLU A 567 36.36 9.46 19.81
N LEU A 568 35.35 10.33 19.71
CA LEU A 568 35.44 11.70 20.21
C LEU A 568 35.66 11.76 21.72
N GLU A 569 35.13 10.81 22.50
CA GLU A 569 35.43 10.71 23.92
C GLU A 569 36.92 10.49 24.19
N GLN A 570 37.61 9.71 23.35
CA GLN A 570 39.06 9.53 23.47
C GLN A 570 39.80 10.84 23.16
N ILE A 571 39.36 11.59 22.14
CA ILE A 571 39.93 12.90 21.81
C ILE A 571 39.72 13.87 22.98
N VAL A 572 38.50 13.98 23.49
CA VAL A 572 38.14 14.88 24.60
C VAL A 572 38.92 14.55 25.87
N LYS A 573 39.30 13.29 26.07
CA LYS A 573 40.14 12.85 27.21
C LYS A 573 41.64 13.08 27.00
N SER A 574 42.08 13.42 25.79
CA SER A 574 43.50 13.66 25.50
C SER A 574 43.97 15.04 25.98
N ASP A 575 45.25 15.13 26.35
CA ASP A 575 45.88 16.37 26.82
C ASP A 575 45.84 17.50 25.77
N ASN A 576 45.67 17.16 24.49
CA ASN A 576 45.61 18.10 23.37
C ASN A 576 44.17 18.39 22.89
N SER A 577 43.15 17.97 23.64
CA SER A 577 41.75 18.08 23.24
C SER A 577 41.34 19.50 22.83
N GLU A 578 41.77 20.53 23.57
CA GLU A 578 41.43 21.92 23.25
C GLU A 578 42.04 22.39 21.92
N ILE A 579 43.30 22.01 21.64
CA ILE A 579 43.98 22.36 20.39
C ILE A 579 43.30 21.65 19.23
N ILE A 580 43.07 20.34 19.38
CA ILE A 580 42.39 19.53 18.36
C ILE A 580 41.01 20.14 18.09
N LEU A 581 40.17 20.30 19.11
CA LEU A 581 38.78 20.80 18.95
C LEU A 581 38.69 22.25 18.44
N LYS A 582 39.68 23.11 18.72
CA LYS A 582 39.74 24.48 18.15
C LYS A 582 40.16 24.49 16.67
N GLN A 583 41.00 23.54 16.28
CA GLN A 583 41.57 23.45 14.94
C GLN A 583 40.69 22.65 13.97
N LEU A 584 39.87 21.74 14.51
CA LEU A 584 38.81 21.03 13.81
C LEU A 584 37.81 22.04 13.22
N ASP A 585 38.06 22.53 12.01
CA ASP A 585 37.06 23.26 11.22
C ASP A 585 35.82 22.37 11.09
N ASN A 586 34.65 22.91 11.50
CA ASN A 586 33.38 22.21 11.50
C ASN A 586 33.11 21.47 10.16
N THR A 587 33.57 22.02 9.04
CA THR A 587 33.39 21.44 7.70
C THR A 587 34.27 20.21 7.48
N MET A 588 35.53 20.28 7.94
CA MET A 588 36.57 19.28 7.70
C MET A 588 36.30 17.99 8.47
N VAL A 589 35.91 18.12 9.74
CA VAL A 589 35.66 16.96 10.61
C VAL A 589 34.34 16.29 10.32
N CYS A 590 33.31 17.08 9.96
CA CYS A 590 32.08 16.50 9.46
C CYS A 590 32.40 15.58 8.28
N ASN A 591 33.17 16.05 7.29
CA ASN A 591 33.53 15.22 6.13
C ASN A 591 34.37 13.98 6.51
N LEU A 592 35.41 14.13 7.34
CA LEU A 592 36.24 12.99 7.75
C LEU A 592 35.47 11.95 8.58
N MET A 593 34.61 12.39 9.50
CA MET A 593 33.74 11.48 10.27
C MET A 593 32.61 10.87 9.41
N HIS A 594 32.17 11.52 8.33
CA HIS A 594 31.23 10.93 7.37
C HIS A 594 31.88 9.77 6.59
N HIS A 595 33.19 9.83 6.34
CA HIS A 595 33.92 8.80 5.60
C HIS A 595 34.56 7.73 6.49
N ASN A 596 34.16 7.62 7.76
CA ASN A 596 34.62 6.59 8.71
C ASN A 596 36.15 6.56 8.97
N PHE A 597 36.88 7.65 8.72
CA PHE A 597 38.30 7.73 9.08
C PHE A 597 38.47 7.60 10.60
N SER A 598 39.41 6.75 11.01
CA SER A 598 39.85 6.61 12.39
C SER A 598 40.57 7.88 12.86
N ILE A 599 40.64 8.05 14.18
CA ILE A 599 41.31 9.20 14.79
C ILE A 599 42.80 9.23 14.43
N GLU A 600 43.44 8.07 14.35
CA GLU A 600 44.84 7.92 14.00
C GLU A 600 45.07 8.36 12.55
N GLU A 601 44.18 8.00 11.62
CA GLU A 601 44.23 8.52 10.24
C GLU A 601 44.00 10.04 10.19
N ILE A 602 43.08 10.56 11.00
CA ILE A 602 42.84 12.01 11.09
C ILE A 602 44.07 12.72 11.66
N LYS A 603 44.70 12.16 12.70
CA LYS A 603 45.94 12.67 13.29
C LYS A 603 47.07 12.64 12.27
N ASP A 604 47.23 11.56 11.52
CA ASP A 604 48.27 11.43 10.50
C ASP A 604 48.07 12.44 9.36
N ILE A 605 46.82 12.70 8.96
CA ILE A 605 46.48 13.78 8.01
C ILE A 605 46.83 15.15 8.61
N TYR A 606 46.59 15.35 9.92
CA TYR A 606 46.82 16.63 10.60
C TYR A 606 48.29 16.94 10.91
N VAL A 607 49.09 15.90 11.18
CA VAL A 607 50.54 16.01 11.46
C VAL A 607 51.30 16.55 10.24
N LEU A 608 50.68 16.58 9.05
CA LEU A 608 51.26 17.09 7.80
C LEU A 608 51.37 18.63 7.69
N ASN A 609 51.06 19.40 8.75
CA ASN A 609 51.53 20.78 9.00
C ASN A 609 51.27 21.89 7.95
N SER A 610 50.38 21.69 6.98
CA SER A 610 49.82 22.80 6.18
C SER A 610 48.30 22.70 6.14
N PRO A 611 47.59 23.74 6.62
CA PRO A 611 46.14 23.89 6.45
C PRO A 611 45.72 23.82 4.98
N GLU A 612 46.57 24.27 4.04
CA GLU A 612 46.30 24.19 2.60
C GLU A 612 46.30 22.74 2.08
N ILE A 613 47.29 21.92 2.49
CA ILE A 613 47.41 20.52 2.07
C ILE A 613 46.28 19.68 2.67
N SER A 614 45.96 19.88 3.95
CA SER A 614 44.84 19.20 4.60
C SER A 614 43.51 19.53 3.92
N ASN A 615 43.28 20.81 3.58
CA ASN A 615 42.09 21.24 2.84
C ASN A 615 42.02 20.69 1.41
N ALA A 616 43.16 20.53 0.73
CA ALA A 616 43.20 19.96 -0.62
C ALA A 616 42.88 18.47 -0.64
N ILE A 617 43.50 17.68 0.26
CA ILE A 617 43.24 16.25 0.41
C ILE A 617 41.75 16.02 0.72
N ILE A 618 41.17 16.85 1.58
CA ILE A 618 39.79 16.67 2.05
C ILE A 618 38.75 17.15 1.04
N LYS A 619 39.03 18.19 0.26
CA LYS A 619 38.19 18.55 -0.90
C LYS A 619 38.14 17.41 -1.93
N CYS A 620 39.23 16.66 -2.06
CA CYS A 620 39.28 15.51 -2.96
C CYS A 620 38.43 14.34 -2.42
N LEU A 621 38.53 14.04 -1.13
CA LEU A 621 37.79 12.97 -0.47
C LEU A 621 36.28 13.25 -0.33
N ALA A 622 35.89 14.51 -0.14
CA ALA A 622 34.48 14.90 0.03
C ALA A 622 33.69 15.02 -1.29
N SER A 623 34.34 14.91 -2.45
CA SER A 623 33.68 15.02 -3.76
C SER A 623 33.44 13.63 -4.36
N GLU A 624 32.25 13.05 -4.13
CA GLU A 624 31.80 11.86 -4.87
C GLU A 624 31.40 12.18 -6.34
N SER A 625 31.60 13.42 -6.79
CA SER A 625 31.24 13.91 -8.12
C SER A 625 32.50 14.09 -8.97
N SER A 626 32.62 13.30 -10.04
CA SER A 626 33.64 13.43 -11.09
C SER A 626 33.68 14.82 -11.74
N ASP A 627 32.64 15.62 -11.58
CA ASP A 627 32.40 16.81 -12.38
C ASP A 627 33.03 18.07 -11.79
N ILE A 628 33.38 18.07 -10.50
CA ILE A 628 34.02 19.24 -9.85
C ILE A 628 35.55 19.25 -10.09
N LEU A 629 36.17 18.07 -10.26
CA LEU A 629 37.62 17.91 -10.43
C LEU A 629 38.17 18.43 -11.78
N HIS A 630 37.32 18.69 -12.78
CA HIS A 630 37.77 19.20 -14.09
C HIS A 630 38.03 20.72 -14.12
N SER A 631 37.78 21.46 -13.03
CA SER A 631 37.73 22.93 -13.09
C SER A 631 38.75 23.69 -12.23
N HIS A 632 39.73 23.05 -11.59
CA HIS A 632 40.76 23.76 -10.80
C HIS A 632 42.19 23.35 -11.19
N HIS A 633 42.85 24.21 -11.99
CA HIS A 633 44.29 24.14 -12.28
C HIS A 633 45.17 24.11 -11.02
N ILE A 634 44.70 24.70 -9.92
CA ILE A 634 45.40 24.78 -8.62
C ILE A 634 45.66 23.38 -8.03
N PHE A 635 44.82 22.39 -8.32
CA PHE A 635 44.94 21.05 -7.73
C PHE A 635 46.10 20.23 -8.31
N LYS A 636 46.40 20.43 -9.60
CA LYS A 636 47.50 19.74 -10.29
C LYS A 636 48.86 20.21 -9.79
N ASP A 637 49.01 21.51 -9.60
CA ASP A 637 50.29 22.10 -9.18
C ASP A 637 50.64 21.72 -7.73
N SER A 638 49.64 21.67 -6.83
CA SER A 638 49.87 21.26 -5.43
C SER A 638 50.16 19.77 -5.24
N LEU A 639 49.64 18.88 -6.10
CA LEU A 639 49.97 17.44 -6.07
C LEU A 639 51.43 17.17 -6.49
N MET A 640 51.97 17.99 -7.38
CA MET A 640 53.34 17.84 -7.90
C MET A 640 54.42 18.20 -6.88
N ASP A 641 54.06 18.90 -5.81
CA ASP A 641 54.96 19.32 -4.71
C ASP A 641 54.95 18.35 -3.52
N LEU A 642 54.12 17.30 -3.55
CA LEU A 642 54.06 16.30 -2.49
C LEU A 642 55.20 15.27 -2.63
N GLU A 643 55.85 14.95 -1.51
CA GLU A 643 56.82 13.85 -1.43
C GLU A 643 56.12 12.50 -1.67
N PHE A 644 56.83 11.57 -2.29
CA PHE A 644 56.31 10.27 -2.74
C PHE A 644 55.53 9.46 -1.67
N PRO A 645 55.93 9.41 -0.38
CA PRO A 645 55.13 8.75 0.66
C PRO A 645 53.73 9.35 0.85
N LYS A 646 53.56 10.65 0.58
CA LYS A 646 52.28 11.37 0.72
C LYS A 646 51.33 11.05 -0.45
N LEU A 647 51.87 10.75 -1.63
CA LEU A 647 51.07 10.29 -2.76
C LEU A 647 50.63 8.82 -2.62
N GLN A 648 51.42 7.98 -1.93
CA GLN A 648 51.02 6.61 -1.59
C GLN A 648 49.82 6.56 -0.63
N LEU A 649 49.75 7.49 0.32
CA LEU A 649 48.61 7.61 1.24
C LEU A 649 47.31 7.91 0.47
N ILE A 650 47.36 8.85 -0.48
CA ILE A 650 46.21 9.21 -1.34
C ILE A 650 45.74 8.01 -2.18
N ALA A 651 46.67 7.24 -2.74
CA ALA A 651 46.35 6.03 -3.50
C ALA A 651 45.68 4.95 -2.63
N SER A 652 46.16 4.77 -1.39
CA SER A 652 45.58 3.79 -0.46
C SER A 652 44.15 4.11 -0.04
N VAL A 653 43.79 5.39 0.05
CA VAL A 653 42.45 5.84 0.45
C VAL A 653 41.42 5.62 -0.67
N ASP A 654 41.83 5.72 -1.92
CA ASP A 654 40.98 5.46 -3.09
C ASP A 654 40.86 3.97 -3.44
N GLY A 655 41.58 3.08 -2.73
CA GLY A 655 41.70 1.66 -3.09
C GLY A 655 42.38 1.42 -4.44
N LEU A 656 43.12 2.43 -4.93
CA LEU A 656 43.79 2.44 -6.22
C LEU A 656 45.29 2.27 -6.02
N ASN A 657 45.97 1.64 -6.97
CA ASN A 657 47.43 1.73 -7.02
C ASN A 657 47.87 3.09 -7.60
N PHE A 658 49.12 3.47 -7.36
CA PHE A 658 49.66 4.77 -7.79
C PHE A 658 49.55 5.01 -9.31
N LEU A 659 49.57 3.94 -10.11
CA LEU A 659 49.41 3.99 -11.56
C LEU A 659 47.99 4.42 -11.95
N GLU A 660 46.99 3.87 -11.27
CA GLU A 660 45.57 4.17 -11.47
C GLU A 660 45.23 5.61 -11.04
N VAL A 661 45.86 6.11 -9.96
CA VAL A 661 45.75 7.52 -9.54
C VAL A 661 46.34 8.45 -10.61
N SER A 662 47.54 8.15 -11.11
CA SER A 662 48.18 8.97 -12.15
C SER A 662 47.37 9.01 -13.45
N GLN A 663 46.72 7.91 -13.82
CA GLN A 663 45.84 7.82 -15.00
C GLN A 663 44.51 8.54 -14.79
N LYS A 664 43.88 8.35 -13.62
CA LYS A 664 42.62 9.01 -13.23
C LYS A 664 42.75 10.54 -13.19
N HIS A 665 43.93 11.06 -12.84
CA HIS A 665 44.18 12.50 -12.66
C HIS A 665 45.05 13.16 -13.74
N SER A 666 45.35 12.45 -14.85
CA SER A 666 46.14 13.00 -15.98
C SER A 666 47.47 13.64 -15.57
N LEU A 667 48.20 13.00 -14.64
CA LEU A 667 49.51 13.47 -14.21
C LEU A 667 50.57 13.16 -15.29
N ASN A 668 51.54 14.06 -15.46
CA ASN A 668 52.60 13.91 -16.44
C ASN A 668 53.62 12.87 -15.94
N PHE A 669 53.50 11.64 -16.44
CA PHE A 669 54.32 10.49 -16.04
C PHE A 669 55.83 10.76 -16.18
N THR A 670 56.24 11.53 -17.19
CA THR A 670 57.64 11.85 -17.48
C THR A 670 58.27 12.71 -16.39
N GLU A 671 57.52 13.65 -15.82
CA GLU A 671 58.01 14.54 -14.75
C GLU A 671 58.14 13.82 -13.41
N ILE A 672 57.19 12.92 -13.12
CA ILE A 672 57.20 12.11 -11.89
C ILE A 672 58.33 11.07 -11.95
N TYR A 673 58.53 10.44 -13.11
CA TYR A 673 59.61 9.49 -13.33
C TYR A 673 60.99 10.14 -13.13
N GLU A 674 61.21 11.34 -13.68
CA GLU A 674 62.46 12.09 -13.48
C GLU A 674 62.66 12.55 -12.01
N LYS A 675 61.58 12.81 -11.24
CA LYS A 675 61.68 13.05 -9.78
C LYS A 675 61.96 11.78 -8.96
N ILE A 676 61.47 10.60 -9.38
CA ILE A 676 61.79 9.32 -8.72
C ILE A 676 63.26 8.97 -8.94
N LYS A 677 63.81 9.32 -10.11
CA LYS A 677 65.21 9.11 -10.50
C LYS A 677 66.22 9.93 -9.67
N THR A 678 65.79 11.01 -9.04
CA THR A 678 66.62 11.85 -8.17
C THR A 678 66.60 11.42 -6.70
N ILE A 679 65.77 10.43 -6.34
CA ILE A 679 65.77 9.83 -5.02
C ILE A 679 67.01 8.93 -4.91
N ASP A 680 67.92 9.31 -4.03
CA ASP A 680 69.15 8.56 -3.76
C ASP A 680 68.84 7.09 -3.45
N VAL A 681 69.45 6.19 -4.21
CA VAL A 681 69.25 4.74 -4.12
C VAL A 681 69.60 4.22 -2.71
N GLU A 682 70.50 4.90 -1.99
CA GLU A 682 70.84 4.57 -0.61
C GLU A 682 69.68 4.80 0.38
N ASN A 683 68.78 5.77 0.11
CA ASN A 683 67.60 6.02 0.92
C ASN A 683 66.47 5.02 0.66
N LEU A 684 66.32 4.55 -0.59
CA LEU A 684 65.34 3.51 -0.93
C LEU A 684 65.73 2.15 -0.31
N GLU A 685 67.02 1.81 -0.26
CA GLU A 685 67.47 0.61 0.44
C GLU A 685 67.27 0.68 1.96
N ALA A 686 67.42 1.85 2.59
CA ALA A 686 67.19 2.02 4.02
C ALA A 686 65.70 1.87 4.40
N ILE A 687 64.78 2.37 3.55
CA ILE A 687 63.33 2.25 3.75
C ILE A 687 62.86 0.80 3.60
N PHE A 688 63.42 0.04 2.65
CA PHE A 688 63.08 -1.38 2.50
C PHE A 688 63.78 -2.30 3.52
N LYS A 689 64.98 -1.96 4.00
CA LYS A 689 65.67 -2.71 5.07
C LYS A 689 65.04 -2.50 6.46
N ALA A 690 64.28 -1.42 6.66
CA ALA A 690 63.49 -1.19 7.87
C ALA A 690 62.13 -1.93 7.87
N GLY A 691 61.76 -2.57 6.75
CA GLY A 691 60.54 -3.38 6.59
C GLY A 691 60.82 -4.76 5.98
N ASP A 692 59.76 -5.46 5.59
CA ASP A 692 59.82 -6.83 5.04
C ASP A 692 60.62 -6.90 3.72
N PRO A 693 61.78 -7.59 3.69
CA PRO A 693 62.64 -7.67 2.52
C PRO A 693 62.00 -8.35 1.29
N SER A 694 60.92 -9.11 1.47
CA SER A 694 60.21 -9.79 0.38
C SER A 694 59.58 -8.81 -0.63
N LYS A 695 59.20 -7.61 -0.19
CA LYS A 695 58.61 -6.58 -1.06
C LYS A 695 59.61 -5.92 -2.02
N LEU A 696 60.90 -5.96 -1.72
CA LEU A 696 61.95 -5.47 -2.63
C LEU A 696 62.10 -6.39 -3.86
N LEU A 697 61.87 -7.69 -3.68
CA LEU A 697 61.89 -8.69 -4.76
C LEU A 697 60.64 -8.59 -5.65
N GLU A 698 59.46 -8.30 -5.08
CA GLU A 698 58.25 -7.99 -5.85
C GLU A 698 58.40 -6.70 -6.67
N PHE A 699 58.98 -5.65 -6.09
CA PHE A 699 59.19 -4.38 -6.80
C PHE A 699 60.11 -4.55 -8.03
N LYS A 700 61.21 -5.31 -7.91
CA LYS A 700 62.10 -5.62 -9.05
C LYS A 700 61.43 -6.50 -10.10
N ALA A 701 60.52 -7.39 -9.69
CA ALA A 701 59.75 -8.21 -10.63
C ALA A 701 58.68 -7.38 -11.38
N ASP A 702 58.12 -6.36 -10.74
CA ASP A 702 57.15 -5.46 -11.34
C ASP A 702 57.79 -4.40 -12.25
N GLU A 703 59.01 -3.95 -11.96
CA GLU A 703 59.83 -3.10 -12.85
C GLU A 703 60.06 -3.78 -14.22
N GLN A 704 60.39 -5.08 -14.20
CA GLN A 704 60.60 -5.87 -15.43
C GLN A 704 59.29 -6.10 -16.22
N LYS A 705 58.15 -6.24 -15.52
CA LYS A 705 56.82 -6.29 -16.16
C LYS A 705 56.40 -4.93 -16.73
N LEU A 706 56.81 -3.83 -16.10
CA LEU A 706 56.49 -2.47 -16.52
C LEU A 706 57.19 -2.14 -17.85
N ASP A 707 58.48 -2.43 -17.98
CA ASP A 707 59.22 -2.27 -19.24
C ASP A 707 58.62 -3.09 -20.39
N THR A 708 58.18 -4.31 -20.08
CA THR A 708 57.51 -5.18 -21.05
C THR A 708 56.15 -4.62 -21.50
N THR A 709 55.45 -3.94 -20.59
CA THR A 709 54.11 -3.36 -20.84
C THR A 709 54.21 -2.05 -21.62
N ILE A 710 55.20 -1.21 -21.31
CA ILE A 710 55.52 0.02 -22.07
C ILE A 710 55.88 -0.33 -23.51
N THR A 711 56.73 -1.35 -23.71
CA THR A 711 57.11 -1.83 -25.05
C THR A 711 55.90 -2.33 -25.86
N LYS A 712 54.91 -2.98 -25.21
CA LYS A 712 53.67 -3.44 -25.85
C LYS A 712 52.70 -2.29 -26.18
N LEU A 713 52.63 -1.28 -25.33
CA LEU A 713 51.82 -0.08 -25.53
C LEU A 713 52.35 0.77 -26.67
N ASP A 714 53.67 0.99 -26.76
CA ASP A 714 54.31 1.72 -27.87
C ASP A 714 54.08 1.03 -29.21
N LYS A 715 54.12 -0.30 -29.24
CA LYS A 715 53.79 -1.07 -30.43
C LYS A 715 52.31 -0.92 -30.83
N SER A 716 51.40 -1.00 -29.86
CA SER A 716 49.94 -0.90 -30.09
C SER A 716 49.52 0.50 -30.52
N LEU A 717 50.13 1.56 -29.97
CA LEU A 717 49.88 2.95 -30.33
C LEU A 717 50.33 3.26 -31.77
N ASN A 718 51.47 2.70 -32.20
CA ASN A 718 51.95 2.84 -33.58
C ASN A 718 51.06 2.10 -34.59
N GLU A 719 50.47 0.97 -34.21
CA GLU A 719 49.53 0.20 -35.03
C GLU A 719 48.13 0.88 -35.11
N PHE A 720 47.67 1.53 -34.03
CA PHE A 720 46.36 2.18 -33.99
C PHE A 720 46.30 3.50 -34.80
N GLY A 721 47.39 4.27 -34.81
CA GLY A 721 47.48 5.54 -35.52
C GLY A 721 47.38 5.42 -37.04
N THR A 722 47.79 4.29 -37.62
CA THR A 722 47.79 4.06 -39.07
C THR A 722 46.48 3.48 -39.62
N ALA A 723 45.69 2.77 -38.80
CA ALA A 723 44.42 2.17 -39.21
C ALA A 723 43.22 3.14 -39.12
N SER A 724 43.21 4.03 -38.12
CA SER A 724 42.12 4.99 -37.86
C SER A 724 42.02 6.09 -38.93
N LEU A 725 43.16 6.60 -39.40
CA LEU A 725 43.19 7.71 -40.37
C LEU A 725 42.62 7.32 -41.75
N LYS A 726 42.80 6.07 -42.17
CA LYS A 726 42.28 5.54 -43.45
C LYS A 726 40.78 5.22 -43.41
N SER A 727 40.26 4.81 -42.25
CA SER A 727 38.83 4.54 -42.04
C SER A 727 38.00 5.84 -42.04
N TRP A 728 38.53 6.90 -41.43
CA TRP A 728 37.84 8.19 -41.34
C TRP A 728 37.77 8.92 -42.68
N GLN A 729 38.82 8.88 -43.50
CA GLN A 729 38.84 9.50 -44.83
C GLN A 729 37.90 8.83 -45.86
N ALA A 730 37.55 7.55 -45.65
CA ALA A 730 36.60 6.84 -46.51
C ALA A 730 35.13 7.18 -46.18
N LYS A 731 34.81 7.50 -44.93
CA LYS A 731 33.43 7.76 -44.47
C LYS A 731 32.94 9.17 -44.82
N VAL A 732 33.82 10.17 -44.81
CA VAL A 732 33.49 11.57 -45.11
C VAL A 732 33.17 11.81 -46.60
N LYS A 733 33.57 10.89 -47.50
CA LYS A 733 33.31 11.02 -48.96
C LYS A 733 31.95 10.48 -49.42
N VAL A 734 31.18 9.79 -48.56
CA VAL A 734 29.93 9.12 -48.92
C VAL A 734 28.68 9.91 -48.51
N GLU A 735 28.74 10.82 -47.54
CA GLU A 735 27.54 11.49 -46.98
C GLU A 735 27.25 12.90 -47.53
N SER A 736 27.89 13.34 -48.62
CA SER A 736 27.67 14.69 -49.20
C SER A 736 26.77 14.75 -50.45
N ARG A 737 26.01 13.68 -50.75
CA ARG A 737 25.00 13.70 -51.82
C ARG A 737 23.69 13.09 -51.33
N GLU A 738 22.79 13.94 -50.86
CA GLU A 738 21.32 13.90 -51.10
C GLU A 738 20.58 14.71 -50.03
N LYS A 739 20.21 15.96 -50.36
CA LYS A 739 19.03 16.62 -49.78
C LYS A 739 18.35 17.45 -50.85
N SER A 740 17.23 16.93 -51.36
CA SER A 740 16.23 17.68 -52.09
C SER A 740 15.25 18.36 -51.13
N VAL A 741 14.87 19.57 -51.50
CA VAL A 741 13.96 20.50 -50.83
C VAL A 741 12.52 20.24 -51.30
N ILE A 742 11.50 20.39 -50.43
CA ILE A 742 10.11 20.83 -50.73
C ILE A 742 9.41 21.24 -49.41
N PRO A 743 8.46 22.21 -49.40
CA PRO A 743 8.26 23.14 -48.30
C PRO A 743 7.02 22.87 -47.42
N ILE A 744 7.05 23.50 -46.24
CA ILE A 744 6.03 23.52 -45.19
C ILE A 744 4.83 24.38 -45.60
N ASN A 745 3.62 23.90 -45.34
CA ASN A 745 2.40 24.72 -45.35
C ASN A 745 1.67 24.66 -44.00
N ASN A 746 1.17 25.82 -43.59
CA ASN A 746 0.66 26.17 -42.27
C ASN A 746 -0.71 25.56 -41.89
N LYS A 747 -0.90 25.44 -40.57
CA LYS A 747 -2.09 25.76 -39.74
C LYS A 747 -2.58 24.60 -38.87
N GLY A 748 -2.59 24.82 -37.55
CA GLY A 748 -3.36 24.00 -36.62
C GLY A 748 -2.92 24.16 -35.16
N TYR A 749 -3.71 24.93 -34.41
CA TYR A 749 -3.58 25.15 -32.96
C TYR A 749 -3.44 23.84 -32.16
N ILE A 750 -2.51 23.81 -31.19
CA ILE A 750 -2.58 22.90 -30.05
C ILE A 750 -2.43 23.72 -28.76
N LYS A 751 -3.46 23.57 -27.91
CA LYS A 751 -3.54 24.09 -26.56
C LYS A 751 -2.44 23.47 -25.70
N SER A 752 -1.75 24.33 -24.96
CA SER A 752 -0.95 23.97 -23.80
C SER A 752 -1.83 23.28 -22.75
N ASN A 753 -1.43 22.10 -22.31
CA ASN A 753 -1.65 21.66 -20.94
C ASN A 753 -0.40 20.94 -20.44
N GLU A 754 -0.13 21.22 -19.18
CA GLU A 754 1.11 21.04 -18.45
C GLU A 754 1.38 19.58 -18.07
N ARG A 755 2.68 19.30 -17.87
CA ARG A 755 3.30 18.34 -16.95
C ARG A 755 2.94 16.86 -17.08
N GLN A 756 3.91 16.10 -17.60
CA GLN A 756 4.78 15.28 -16.74
C GLN A 756 6.20 15.25 -17.31
#